data_AF-A0A2A3E1T2-F1
#
_entry.id   AF-A0A2A3E1T2-F1
#
_cell.length_a   1.000
_cell.length_b   1.000
_cell.length_c   1.000
_cell.angle_alpha   90.00
_cell.angle_beta   90.00
_cell.angle_gamma   90.00
#
_symmetry.space_group_name_H-M   'P 1'
#
loop_
_entity.id
_entity.type
_entity.pdbx_description
1 polymer ?
#
loop_
_entity_poly.entity_id
_entity_poly.type
_entity_poly.pdbx_seq_one_letter_code
_entity_poly.pdbx_strand_id
1 'polypeptide(L)'
;MTNDINVAKQKFDNLSEYSIKLSRWYLKPLGAWPTSSSTTKMERIISQILIVICWCIILFTVIPGILYIVFVKQDIYVKLKIFGPLSHWCIDGFNYAILLLRKNDILHCIEHLRTDWKLVTRTKDQQVMLKNAKIGHYIAAFCAIFMQVIIFFSCFVLGIFKRSIHVDNKTVELYNLPCPVYKIPFDTDPTIHDIMLGTQFLSAFVISSSASASFTLATTFTYHVLGQLNIMMIWINEFVDRLQKENKDNHINKIGVIVEHHLRILSLIARIERITCPIYFMELFKCMMGMCMPSYYFLAEWSERNIQNLTVYVMVALSMSFNILLVCCIGEILREQCKKVGDMVYMTNWYQLPDKDILNLIMIISRSSVEVKITAGKIITMSIYTFGPLTFCLSALFKYSYLGIKSSELGHCIKHVEKDWKMLQNKDHRVIMSRYAIMGRNLITLCAAFMYTGGLSYHTIMPLFSKRKVENFTIRPLTYPGYEAFLNIQKSSTYEIIYCMHCIYVIVVGNITMAAYSLTAIFITHACGQIKIQTLRLENLKNEKKVLETGIESHLAVVVRNHVQILRFAKNVETTLRELFLVEVIVSTLLMCLLEYYCMVMCQWLLKPIGVWPFVYDRTSRLEQLISIILMAMCFSSLLFIILPSGHHIFFVEKDMHLKVKLLGPVGFCLSSTIKYCYLGMKGVFFEQCIKHVEKDWKMVQDPSYRIIMLKYATISRKLIIMCAVFLYTGGMSYHTVMQFLSKEKVNNNYTFKPLTYLGYDPFFDTQSSPTYEIIFCMHCFAAMIMYSVTTVAYSLAAIFVTHICGQIQIQTTRLQNLVENKDKKNNCDPFALIVHDHVEILRFSKNVEEALREICLAEIIESTIIMCLLEYYCMTCSQIGIISYEINWYKLPAKKAHDLILLISISQYPPKLTAGKIIDLSFNTFSSVVKTSVIYLNLLRTVTD
;
A
#
# COMPACT_ATOMS: atom_id res chain seq x y z
N MET A 1 -53.57 -14.73 9.96
CA MET A 1 -53.38 -13.29 10.22
C MET A 1 -52.53 -13.02 11.47
N THR A 2 -52.94 -13.40 12.70
CA THR A 2 -52.14 -13.20 13.92
C THR A 2 -50.82 -13.99 13.94
N ASN A 3 -50.82 -15.21 13.38
CA ASN A 3 -49.63 -16.05 13.27
C ASN A 3 -48.62 -15.49 12.23
N ASP A 4 -49.10 -15.01 11.09
CA ASP A 4 -48.25 -14.45 10.02
C ASP A 4 -47.57 -13.14 10.44
N ILE A 5 -48.29 -12.30 11.22
CA ILE A 5 -47.74 -11.07 11.81
C ILE A 5 -46.64 -11.41 12.83
N ASN A 6 -46.84 -12.45 13.64
CA ASN A 6 -45.82 -12.89 14.62
C ASN A 6 -44.57 -13.46 13.94
N VAL A 7 -44.73 -14.27 12.88
CA VAL A 7 -43.62 -14.81 12.09
C VAL A 7 -42.84 -13.69 11.38
N ALA A 8 -43.53 -12.71 10.80
CA ALA A 8 -42.90 -11.55 10.17
C ALA A 8 -42.12 -10.72 11.20
N LYS A 9 -42.74 -10.41 12.35
CA LYS A 9 -42.10 -9.67 13.45
C LYS A 9 -40.85 -10.39 13.97
N GLN A 10 -40.91 -11.70 14.15
CA GLN A 10 -39.78 -12.53 14.57
C GLN A 10 -38.64 -12.55 13.53
N LYS A 11 -38.97 -12.58 12.24
CA LYS A 11 -37.99 -12.48 11.15
C LYS A 11 -37.25 -11.14 11.15
N PHE A 12 -37.96 -10.03 11.37
CA PHE A 12 -37.36 -8.68 11.42
C PHE A 12 -36.51 -8.46 12.66
N ASP A 13 -36.98 -8.95 13.80
CA ASP A 13 -36.20 -8.90 15.04
C ASP A 13 -34.89 -9.67 14.88
N ASN A 14 -34.91 -10.86 14.26
CA ASN A 14 -33.69 -11.63 13.95
C ASN A 14 -32.70 -10.89 13.01
N LEU A 15 -33.19 -10.17 11.99
CA LEU A 15 -32.35 -9.44 11.03
C LEU A 15 -31.73 -8.17 11.62
N SER A 16 -32.53 -7.42 12.39
CA SER A 16 -32.03 -6.26 13.12
C SER A 16 -31.01 -6.70 14.17
N GLU A 17 -31.29 -7.80 14.89
CA GLU A 17 -30.41 -8.37 15.90
C GLU A 17 -29.10 -8.88 15.32
N TYR A 18 -29.12 -9.48 14.12
CA TYR A 18 -27.91 -9.87 13.39
C TYR A 18 -26.94 -8.69 13.18
N SER A 19 -27.47 -7.52 12.80
CA SER A 19 -26.67 -6.33 12.49
C SER A 19 -25.94 -5.78 13.73
N ILE A 20 -26.60 -5.78 14.89
CA ILE A 20 -26.06 -5.27 16.16
C ILE A 20 -25.43 -6.36 17.06
N LYS A 21 -25.46 -7.63 16.65
CA LYS A 21 -25.00 -8.77 17.47
C LYS A 21 -23.57 -8.58 17.98
N LEU A 22 -22.65 -8.18 17.09
CA LEU A 22 -21.24 -7.99 17.43
C LEU A 22 -21.05 -6.81 18.40
N SER A 23 -21.72 -5.68 18.15
CA SER A 23 -21.69 -4.51 19.04
C SER A 23 -22.22 -4.86 20.43
N ARG A 24 -23.29 -5.65 20.50
CA ARG A 24 -23.89 -6.11 21.76
C ARG A 24 -22.95 -7.03 22.54
N TRP A 25 -22.24 -7.91 21.84
CA TRP A 25 -21.30 -8.85 22.47
C TRP A 25 -20.16 -8.14 23.18
N TYR A 26 -19.68 -7.00 22.66
CA TYR A 26 -18.66 -6.18 23.33
C TYR A 26 -19.23 -5.23 24.39
N LEU A 27 -20.33 -4.54 24.11
CA LEU A 27 -20.86 -3.50 25.00
C LEU A 27 -21.60 -4.06 26.23
N LYS A 28 -22.19 -5.26 26.15
CA LYS A 28 -22.95 -5.85 27.27
C LYS A 28 -22.02 -6.26 28.44
N PRO A 29 -20.89 -6.97 28.22
CA PRO A 29 -19.91 -7.25 29.28
C PRO A 29 -19.28 -5.99 29.89
N LEU A 30 -19.12 -4.94 29.09
CA LEU A 30 -18.61 -3.65 29.56
C LEU A 30 -19.66 -2.83 30.34
N GLY A 31 -20.92 -3.25 30.42
CA GLY A 31 -22.01 -2.46 30.98
C GLY A 31 -22.37 -1.20 30.17
N ALA A 32 -21.72 -0.98 29.02
CA ALA A 32 -21.96 0.16 28.13
C ALA A 32 -23.16 -0.02 27.19
N TRP A 33 -23.74 -1.23 27.11
CA TRP A 33 -24.90 -1.47 26.26
C TRP A 33 -26.10 -0.60 26.69
N PRO A 34 -26.73 0.14 25.76
CA PRO A 34 -27.84 1.02 26.08
C PRO A 34 -29.05 0.25 26.61
N THR A 35 -29.59 0.72 27.74
CA THR A 35 -30.76 0.12 28.40
C THR A 35 -32.03 0.80 27.88
N SER A 36 -32.89 0.04 27.21
CA SER A 36 -34.19 0.52 26.74
C SER A 36 -35.23 0.61 27.88
N SER A 37 -36.42 1.14 27.59
CA SER A 37 -37.57 1.13 28.50
C SER A 37 -38.04 -0.28 28.88
N SER A 38 -37.72 -1.29 28.06
CA SER A 38 -38.10 -2.70 28.25
C SER A 38 -37.08 -3.54 29.03
N THR A 39 -35.93 -3.00 29.42
CA THR A 39 -34.92 -3.75 30.20
C THR A 39 -35.37 -3.95 31.65
N THR A 40 -35.14 -5.13 32.20
CA THR A 40 -35.50 -5.44 33.59
C THR A 40 -34.70 -4.60 34.59
N LYS A 41 -35.25 -4.36 35.79
CA LYS A 41 -34.53 -3.67 36.88
C LYS A 41 -33.21 -4.38 37.21
N MET A 42 -33.18 -5.72 37.15
CA MET A 42 -31.98 -6.52 37.37
C MET A 42 -30.89 -6.28 36.33
N GLU A 43 -31.22 -6.21 35.03
CA GLU A 43 -30.22 -5.91 34.00
C GLU A 43 -29.60 -4.51 34.16
N ARG A 44 -30.37 -3.53 34.63
CA ARG A 44 -29.86 -2.17 34.93
C ARG A 44 -28.89 -2.18 36.11
N ILE A 45 -29.23 -2.89 37.18
CA ILE A 45 -28.35 -3.05 38.35
C ILE A 45 -27.05 -3.76 37.95
N ILE A 46 -27.13 -4.85 37.17
CA ILE A 46 -25.96 -5.57 36.67
C ILE A 46 -25.07 -4.65 35.80
N SER A 47 -25.66 -3.87 34.90
CA SER A 47 -24.93 -2.91 34.06
C SER A 47 -24.22 -1.85 34.90
N GLN A 48 -24.84 -1.33 35.96
CA GLN A 48 -24.20 -0.36 36.87
C GLN A 48 -23.04 -1.00 37.67
N ILE A 49 -23.23 -2.22 38.18
CA ILE A 49 -22.19 -2.97 38.87
C ILE A 49 -20.99 -3.22 37.93
N LEU A 50 -21.24 -3.64 36.69
CA LEU A 50 -20.18 -3.87 35.69
C LEU A 50 -19.42 -2.58 35.36
N ILE A 51 -20.10 -1.43 35.25
CA ILE A 51 -19.44 -0.13 35.03
C ILE A 51 -18.50 0.20 36.19
N VAL A 52 -18.95 0.04 37.44
CA VAL A 52 -18.14 0.27 38.64
C VAL A 52 -16.92 -0.64 38.64
N ILE A 53 -17.11 -1.94 38.37
CA ILE A 53 -16.02 -2.92 38.28
C ILE A 53 -15.00 -2.53 37.22
N CYS A 54 -15.44 -2.17 36.00
CA CYS A 54 -14.55 -1.77 34.92
C CYS A 54 -13.73 -0.51 35.28
N TRP A 55 -14.36 0.50 35.89
CA TRP A 55 -13.65 1.70 36.35
C TRP A 55 -12.67 1.40 37.48
N CYS A 56 -13.05 0.56 38.44
CA CYS A 56 -12.14 0.12 39.50
C CYS A 56 -10.90 -0.57 38.92
N ILE A 57 -11.06 -1.48 37.95
CA ILE A 57 -9.96 -2.20 37.30
C ILE A 57 -9.04 -1.22 36.52
N ILE A 58 -9.61 -0.28 35.77
CA ILE A 58 -8.84 0.73 35.02
C ILE A 58 -8.08 1.65 35.97
N LEU A 59 -8.75 2.22 36.98
CA LEU A 59 -8.15 3.15 37.94
C LEU A 59 -7.08 2.47 38.80
N PHE A 60 -7.30 1.21 39.19
CA PHE A 60 -6.32 0.41 39.91
C PHE A 60 -5.03 0.19 39.11
N THR A 61 -5.10 0.24 37.78
CA THR A 61 -3.91 0.16 36.91
C THR A 61 -3.27 1.54 36.66
N VAL A 62 -4.09 2.57 36.40
CA VAL A 62 -3.62 3.91 36.03
C VAL A 62 -3.02 4.67 37.21
N ILE A 63 -3.67 4.65 38.38
CA ILE A 63 -3.25 5.44 39.55
C ILE A 63 -1.82 5.06 39.99
N PRO A 64 -1.49 3.77 40.19
CA PRO A 64 -0.13 3.41 40.59
C PRO A 64 0.92 3.73 39.53
N GLY A 65 0.58 3.65 38.23
CA GLY A 65 1.46 4.06 37.14
C GLY A 65 1.77 5.56 37.14
N ILE A 66 0.76 6.41 37.37
CA ILE A 66 0.94 7.86 37.51
C ILE A 66 1.80 8.16 38.75
N LEU A 67 1.49 7.55 39.90
CA LEU A 67 2.26 7.73 41.12
C LEU A 67 3.72 7.31 40.94
N TYR A 68 3.98 6.27 40.14
CA TYR A 68 5.33 5.83 39.83
C TYR A 68 6.11 6.90 39.07
N ILE A 69 5.52 7.47 38.01
CA ILE A 69 6.15 8.52 37.21
C ILE A 69 6.42 9.78 38.06
N VAL A 70 5.49 10.17 38.92
CA VAL A 70 5.58 11.40 39.72
C VAL A 70 6.59 11.26 40.86
N PHE A 71 6.48 10.21 41.68
CA PHE A 71 7.17 10.13 42.97
C PHE A 71 8.47 9.31 42.94
N VAL A 72 8.64 8.37 42.01
CA VAL A 72 9.89 7.60 41.93
C VAL A 72 10.97 8.46 41.29
N LYS A 73 12.08 8.69 42.00
CA LYS A 73 13.28 9.32 41.43
C LYS A 73 14.05 8.29 40.61
N GLN A 74 13.61 8.08 39.38
CA GLN A 74 14.30 7.31 38.36
C GLN A 74 14.67 8.20 37.17
N ASP A 75 15.59 7.70 36.33
CA ASP A 75 15.98 8.34 35.08
C ASP A 75 14.75 8.72 34.25
N ILE A 76 14.83 9.92 33.63
CA ILE A 76 13.80 10.46 32.74
C ILE A 76 13.43 9.43 31.65
N TYR A 77 14.41 8.66 31.19
CA TYR A 77 14.25 7.53 30.27
C TYR A 77 13.22 6.49 30.76
N VAL A 78 13.34 6.03 32.01
CA VAL A 78 12.44 4.99 32.56
C VAL A 78 11.04 5.55 32.80
N LYS A 79 10.94 6.81 33.24
CA LYS A 79 9.65 7.51 33.38
C LYS A 79 8.91 7.65 32.05
N LEU A 80 9.63 8.02 30.99
CA LEU A 80 9.13 8.08 29.62
C LEU A 80 8.62 6.69 29.20
N LYS A 81 9.40 5.61 29.39
CA LYS A 81 9.03 4.25 28.97
C LYS A 81 7.65 3.81 29.47
N ILE A 82 7.31 4.21 30.67
CA ILE A 82 6.05 3.88 31.35
C ILE A 82 4.90 4.76 30.85
N PHE A 83 5.21 6.00 30.46
CA PHE A 83 4.25 6.96 29.96
C PHE A 83 3.57 6.50 28.66
N GLY A 84 4.28 5.78 27.78
CA GLY A 84 3.72 5.23 26.53
C GLY A 84 2.49 4.32 26.76
N PRO A 85 2.67 3.15 27.40
CA PRO A 85 1.56 2.28 27.78
C PRO A 85 0.51 3.03 28.61
N LEU A 86 0.91 3.77 29.65
CA LEU A 86 -0.03 4.48 30.51
C LEU A 86 -0.91 5.48 29.74
N SER A 87 -0.37 6.16 28.73
CA SER A 87 -1.14 7.07 27.87
C SER A 87 -2.22 6.35 27.07
N HIS A 88 -1.98 5.12 26.62
CA HIS A 88 -2.99 4.30 25.93
C HIS A 88 -4.14 3.95 26.89
N TRP A 89 -3.83 3.51 28.12
CA TRP A 89 -4.84 3.21 29.14
C TRP A 89 -5.69 4.44 29.48
N CYS A 90 -5.07 5.61 29.61
CA CYS A 90 -5.79 6.87 29.84
C CYS A 90 -6.71 7.22 28.67
N ILE A 91 -6.21 7.19 27.44
CA ILE A 91 -6.97 7.58 26.23
C ILE A 91 -8.12 6.60 25.96
N ASP A 92 -7.88 5.30 26.05
CA ASP A 92 -8.94 4.30 25.87
C ASP A 92 -9.94 4.32 27.04
N GLY A 93 -9.51 4.68 28.25
CA GLY A 93 -10.39 5.01 29.38
C GLY A 93 -11.31 6.21 29.09
N PHE A 94 -10.78 7.26 28.45
CA PHE A 94 -11.59 8.37 27.96
C PHE A 94 -12.57 7.94 26.86
N ASN A 95 -12.17 7.07 25.93
CA ASN A 95 -13.06 6.49 24.93
C ASN A 95 -14.22 5.71 25.58
N TYR A 96 -13.92 4.92 26.60
CA TYR A 96 -14.93 4.23 27.39
C TYR A 96 -15.89 5.21 28.09
N ALA A 97 -15.37 6.29 28.67
CA ALA A 97 -16.20 7.36 29.24
C ALA A 97 -17.12 8.00 28.18
N ILE A 98 -16.60 8.27 26.98
CA ILE A 98 -17.39 8.82 25.86
C ILE A 98 -18.54 7.87 25.48
N LEU A 99 -18.29 6.56 25.38
CA LEU A 99 -19.34 5.56 25.11
C LEU A 99 -20.45 5.58 26.18
N LEU A 100 -20.08 5.73 27.45
CA LEU A 100 -21.05 5.83 28.56
C LEU A 100 -21.84 7.14 28.51
N LEU A 101 -21.17 8.27 28.27
CA LEU A 101 -21.81 9.59 28.16
C LEU A 101 -22.76 9.67 26.96
N ARG A 102 -22.45 8.97 25.86
CA ARG A 102 -23.24 8.93 24.62
C ARG A 102 -24.21 7.75 24.54
N LYS A 103 -24.46 7.04 25.65
CA LYS A 103 -25.36 5.87 25.71
C LYS A 103 -26.76 6.17 25.16
N ASN A 104 -27.30 7.37 25.41
CA ASN A 104 -28.61 7.79 24.89
C ASN A 104 -28.59 8.02 23.37
N ASP A 105 -27.54 8.64 22.84
CA ASP A 105 -27.38 8.85 21.39
C ASP A 105 -27.22 7.49 20.67
N ILE A 106 -26.48 6.55 21.26
CA ILE A 106 -26.33 5.17 20.75
C ILE A 106 -27.66 4.42 20.79
N LEU A 107 -28.43 4.52 21.90
CA LEU A 107 -29.76 3.90 22.01
C LEU A 107 -30.68 4.39 20.89
N HIS A 108 -30.71 5.70 20.67
CA HIS A 108 -31.51 6.31 19.61
C HIS A 108 -31.08 5.78 18.23
N CYS A 109 -29.79 5.63 17.95
CA CYS A 109 -29.32 5.06 16.68
C CYS A 109 -29.74 3.59 16.52
N ILE A 110 -29.73 2.80 17.58
CA ILE A 110 -30.18 1.39 17.56
C ILE A 110 -31.69 1.30 17.36
N GLU A 111 -32.48 2.14 18.03
CA GLU A 111 -33.94 2.19 17.85
C GLU A 111 -34.30 2.66 16.46
N HIS A 112 -33.57 3.64 15.92
CA HIS A 112 -33.70 4.09 14.55
C HIS A 112 -33.42 2.94 13.57
N LEU A 113 -32.30 2.23 13.73
CA LEU A 113 -31.95 1.06 12.93
C LEU A 113 -33.04 -0.02 12.99
N ARG A 114 -33.55 -0.34 14.19
CA ARG A 114 -34.62 -1.34 14.35
C ARG A 114 -35.91 -0.90 13.67
N THR A 115 -36.23 0.39 13.75
CA THR A 115 -37.40 0.96 13.08
C THR A 115 -37.24 0.89 11.56
N ASP A 116 -36.05 1.18 11.03
CA ASP A 116 -35.77 1.07 9.60
C ASP A 116 -35.92 -0.38 9.11
N TRP A 117 -35.47 -1.37 9.88
CA TRP A 117 -35.70 -2.79 9.58
C TRP A 117 -37.18 -3.19 9.55
N LYS A 118 -38.03 -2.53 10.35
CA LYS A 118 -39.49 -2.75 10.34
C LYS A 118 -40.17 -2.04 9.17
N LEU A 119 -39.67 -0.88 8.77
CA LEU A 119 -40.23 -0.09 7.65
C LEU A 119 -39.94 -0.74 6.29
N VAL A 120 -38.81 -1.44 6.16
CA VAL A 120 -38.42 -2.10 4.91
C VAL A 120 -39.13 -3.47 4.79
N THR A 121 -40.36 -3.46 4.29
CA THR A 121 -41.18 -4.67 4.11
C THR A 121 -40.92 -5.41 2.79
N ARG A 122 -40.41 -4.71 1.77
CA ARG A 122 -40.16 -5.28 0.44
C ARG A 122 -38.93 -6.19 0.44
N THR A 123 -39.10 -7.41 -0.08
CA THR A 123 -38.04 -8.44 -0.12
C THR A 123 -36.77 -7.98 -0.85
N LYS A 124 -36.91 -7.25 -1.97
CA LYS A 124 -35.79 -6.67 -2.72
C LYS A 124 -34.98 -5.67 -1.87
N ASP A 125 -35.66 -4.82 -1.12
CA ASP A 125 -35.02 -3.80 -0.28
C ASP A 125 -34.36 -4.44 0.96
N GLN A 126 -35.01 -5.48 1.53
CA GLN A 126 -34.43 -6.29 2.61
C GLN A 126 -33.13 -6.97 2.17
N GLN A 127 -33.06 -7.50 0.95
CA GLN A 127 -31.83 -8.12 0.43
C GLN A 127 -30.69 -7.11 0.29
N VAL A 128 -30.98 -5.89 -0.17
CA VAL A 128 -29.98 -4.80 -0.27
C VAL A 128 -29.47 -4.39 1.11
N MET A 129 -30.37 -4.21 2.07
CA MET A 129 -29.98 -3.86 3.45
C MET A 129 -29.21 -4.99 4.12
N LEU A 130 -29.61 -6.25 3.92
CA LEU A 130 -28.91 -7.43 4.47
C LEU A 130 -27.52 -7.59 3.85
N LYS A 131 -27.36 -7.34 2.55
CA LYS A 131 -26.05 -7.38 1.89
C LYS A 131 -25.09 -6.38 2.54
N ASN A 132 -25.53 -5.14 2.75
CA ASN A 132 -24.71 -4.12 3.40
C ASN A 132 -24.46 -4.43 4.87
N ALA A 133 -25.45 -4.94 5.60
CA ALA A 133 -25.29 -5.39 6.98
C ALA A 133 -24.25 -6.52 7.10
N LYS A 134 -24.24 -7.49 6.17
CA LYS A 134 -23.22 -8.56 6.11
C LYS A 134 -21.82 -7.99 5.90
N ILE A 135 -21.65 -7.07 4.95
CA ILE A 135 -20.36 -6.43 4.67
C ILE A 135 -19.86 -5.67 5.91
N GLY A 136 -20.73 -4.86 6.54
CA GLY A 136 -20.40 -4.16 7.78
C GLY A 136 -20.04 -5.12 8.91
N HIS A 137 -20.77 -6.22 9.05
CA HIS A 137 -20.50 -7.25 10.06
C HIS A 137 -19.14 -7.93 9.85
N TYR A 138 -18.77 -8.29 8.61
CA TYR A 138 -17.46 -8.86 8.31
C TYR A 138 -16.31 -7.90 8.62
N ILE A 139 -16.45 -6.64 8.23
CA ILE A 139 -15.43 -5.62 8.51
C ILE A 139 -15.30 -5.39 10.01
N ALA A 140 -16.42 -5.23 10.72
CA ALA A 140 -16.40 -5.04 12.16
C ALA A 140 -15.80 -6.26 12.91
N ALA A 141 -16.11 -7.48 12.47
CA ALA A 141 -15.54 -8.71 13.03
C ALA A 141 -14.03 -8.77 12.80
N PHE A 142 -13.57 -8.47 11.58
CA PHE A 142 -12.15 -8.42 11.25
C PHE A 142 -11.40 -7.40 12.12
N CYS A 143 -11.94 -6.18 12.24
CA CYS A 143 -11.35 -5.12 13.07
C CYS A 143 -11.26 -5.54 14.54
N ALA A 144 -12.34 -6.12 15.07
CA ALA A 144 -12.38 -6.54 16.47
C ALA A 144 -11.40 -7.70 16.76
N ILE A 145 -11.30 -8.69 15.88
CA ILE A 145 -10.32 -9.78 16.00
C ILE A 145 -8.90 -9.21 15.94
N PHE A 146 -8.61 -8.35 14.98
CA PHE A 146 -7.30 -7.76 14.80
C PHE A 146 -6.85 -6.97 16.04
N MET A 147 -7.70 -6.10 16.59
CA MET A 147 -7.37 -5.32 17.80
C MET A 147 -7.15 -6.20 19.03
N GLN A 148 -7.97 -7.24 19.21
CA GLN A 148 -7.83 -8.16 20.36
C GLN A 148 -6.57 -9.02 20.24
N VAL A 149 -6.30 -9.61 19.07
CA VAL A 149 -5.12 -10.46 18.83
C VAL A 149 -3.82 -9.70 19.15
N ILE A 150 -3.74 -8.42 18.78
CA ILE A 150 -2.54 -7.61 19.00
C ILE A 150 -2.29 -7.35 20.49
N ILE A 151 -3.35 -7.10 21.27
CA ILE A 151 -3.23 -6.85 22.70
C ILE A 151 -2.92 -8.14 23.45
N PHE A 152 -3.59 -9.24 23.11
CA PHE A 152 -3.23 -10.56 23.65
C PHE A 152 -1.80 -10.94 23.33
N PHE A 153 -1.33 -10.71 22.11
CA PHE A 153 0.05 -11.00 21.72
C PHE A 153 1.04 -10.09 22.47
N SER A 154 0.77 -8.79 22.56
CA SER A 154 1.64 -7.84 23.28
C SER A 154 1.75 -8.18 24.77
N CYS A 155 0.62 -8.53 25.40
CA CYS A 155 0.62 -8.89 26.81
C CYS A 155 1.21 -10.30 27.04
N PHE A 156 1.02 -11.25 26.11
CA PHE A 156 1.66 -12.58 26.16
C PHE A 156 3.18 -12.48 26.04
N VAL A 157 3.69 -11.66 25.12
CA VAL A 157 5.13 -11.40 24.98
C VAL A 157 5.70 -10.74 26.23
N LEU A 158 4.96 -9.84 26.90
CA LEU A 158 5.44 -9.22 28.14
C LEU A 158 5.32 -10.14 29.37
N GLY A 159 4.29 -10.98 29.44
CA GLY A 159 3.95 -11.78 30.62
C GLY A 159 4.68 -13.13 30.75
N ILE A 160 5.33 -13.65 29.71
CA ILE A 160 6.08 -14.92 29.78
C ILE A 160 7.47 -14.75 30.37
N PHE A 161 8.09 -13.59 30.22
CA PHE A 161 9.51 -13.41 30.56
C PHE A 161 9.68 -12.81 31.95
N LYS A 162 10.52 -13.48 32.75
CA LYS A 162 10.88 -13.06 34.10
C LYS A 162 12.13 -12.18 34.08
N ARG A 163 12.11 -11.10 34.85
CA ARG A 163 13.24 -10.25 35.21
C ARG A 163 13.79 -10.70 36.56
N SER A 164 15.10 -10.89 36.65
CA SER A 164 15.78 -11.12 37.93
C SER A 164 16.11 -9.77 38.59
N ILE A 165 15.70 -9.60 39.84
CA ILE A 165 16.07 -8.45 40.67
C ILE A 165 16.94 -8.95 41.83
N HIS A 166 18.04 -8.26 42.10
CA HIS A 166 18.95 -8.59 43.19
C HIS A 166 18.63 -7.71 44.39
N VAL A 167 18.01 -8.28 45.43
CA VAL A 167 17.65 -7.57 46.67
C VAL A 167 18.25 -8.36 47.85
N ASP A 168 19.06 -7.70 48.67
CA ASP A 168 19.65 -8.25 49.91
C ASP A 168 20.19 -9.69 49.78
N ASN A 169 21.14 -9.88 48.85
CA ASN A 169 21.89 -11.13 48.64
C ASN A 169 21.05 -12.32 48.09
N LYS A 170 19.80 -12.08 47.63
CA LYS A 170 18.96 -13.08 46.95
C LYS A 170 18.51 -12.58 45.57
N THR A 171 18.60 -13.46 44.57
CA THR A 171 17.98 -13.26 43.24
C THR A 171 16.52 -13.73 43.28
N VAL A 172 15.57 -12.81 43.06
CA VAL A 172 14.16 -13.14 42.88
C VAL A 172 13.77 -12.92 41.42
N GLU A 173 13.14 -13.91 40.80
CA GLU A 173 12.63 -13.83 39.43
C GLU A 173 11.16 -13.39 39.41
N LEU A 174 10.87 -12.23 38.82
CA LEU A 174 9.52 -11.63 38.75
C LEU A 174 9.13 -11.38 37.30
N TYR A 175 7.86 -11.57 36.91
CA TYR A 175 7.41 -11.32 35.53
C TYR A 175 7.53 -9.84 35.12
N ASN A 176 7.71 -9.53 33.83
CA ASN A 176 7.68 -8.13 33.40
C ASN A 176 6.25 -7.56 33.41
N LEU A 177 6.03 -6.50 34.18
CA LEU A 177 4.76 -5.76 34.18
C LEU A 177 4.73 -4.75 33.01
N PRO A 178 3.62 -4.67 32.25
CA PRO A 178 3.41 -3.61 31.25
C PRO A 178 3.55 -2.19 31.81
N CYS A 179 3.08 -1.96 33.05
CA CYS A 179 3.28 -0.71 33.78
C CYS A 179 3.75 -1.01 35.22
N PRO A 180 4.90 -0.47 35.67
CA PRO A 180 5.34 -0.65 37.05
C PRO A 180 4.47 0.15 38.03
N VAL A 181 4.42 -0.32 39.28
CA VAL A 181 3.49 0.12 40.33
C VAL A 181 4.26 0.88 41.42
N TYR A 182 3.71 1.99 41.91
CA TYR A 182 4.31 2.77 43.01
C TYR A 182 4.11 2.11 44.38
N LYS A 183 5.16 1.46 44.93
CA LYS A 183 5.52 1.32 46.37
C LYS A 183 6.50 0.15 46.56
N ILE A 184 7.67 0.46 47.12
CA ILE A 184 8.84 -0.42 47.26
C ILE A 184 8.79 -1.50 48.39
N PRO A 185 7.79 -1.63 49.31
CA PRO A 185 7.76 -2.75 50.25
C PRO A 185 6.92 -3.97 49.78
N PHE A 186 6.23 -3.89 48.64
CA PHE A 186 5.46 -5.01 48.05
C PHE A 186 6.11 -5.60 46.78
N ASP A 187 7.23 -5.05 46.33
CA ASP A 187 7.99 -5.47 45.12
C ASP A 187 8.67 -6.84 45.29
N THR A 188 8.67 -7.41 46.49
CA THR A 188 9.39 -8.65 46.86
C THR A 188 8.49 -9.86 47.06
N ASP A 189 7.16 -9.70 47.07
CA ASP A 189 6.23 -10.83 47.18
C ASP A 189 5.75 -11.25 45.77
N PRO A 190 6.19 -12.40 45.24
CA PRO A 190 5.80 -12.88 43.92
C PRO A 190 4.27 -13.03 43.79
N THR A 191 3.57 -13.28 44.90
CA THR A 191 2.11 -13.44 44.92
C THR A 191 1.39 -12.13 44.57
N ILE A 192 1.86 -11.00 45.11
CA ILE A 192 1.26 -9.68 44.84
C ILE A 192 1.58 -9.24 43.42
N HIS A 193 2.78 -9.54 42.95
CA HIS A 193 3.22 -9.25 41.59
C HIS A 193 2.38 -9.96 40.52
N ASP A 194 2.07 -11.24 40.74
CA ASP A 194 1.20 -12.02 39.85
C ASP A 194 -0.25 -11.51 39.84
N ILE A 195 -0.76 -11.07 40.99
CA ILE A 195 -2.08 -10.42 41.09
C ILE A 195 -2.09 -9.08 40.33
N MET A 196 -1.02 -8.28 40.43
CA MET A 196 -0.90 -7.02 39.70
C MET A 196 -0.87 -7.26 38.20
N LEU A 197 -0.08 -8.24 37.75
CA LEU A 197 0.00 -8.63 36.34
C LEU A 197 -1.38 -9.06 35.82
N GLY A 198 -2.07 -9.97 36.52
CA GLY A 198 -3.41 -10.42 36.18
C GLY A 198 -4.44 -9.28 36.11
N THR A 199 -4.32 -8.29 37.01
CA THR A 199 -5.20 -7.11 37.01
C THR A 199 -4.89 -6.19 35.82
N GLN A 200 -3.62 -6.02 35.45
CA GLN A 200 -3.23 -5.26 34.27
C GLN A 200 -3.71 -5.92 32.98
N PHE A 201 -3.62 -7.25 32.86
CA PHE A 201 -4.19 -8.00 31.74
C PHE A 201 -5.70 -7.78 31.60
N LEU A 202 -6.43 -7.88 32.73
CA LEU A 202 -7.87 -7.66 32.73
C LEU A 202 -8.21 -6.22 32.33
N SER A 203 -7.46 -5.24 32.84
CA SER A 203 -7.63 -3.84 32.46
C SER A 203 -7.34 -3.58 30.97
N ALA A 204 -6.30 -4.19 30.41
CA ALA A 204 -5.94 -4.11 28.99
C ALA A 204 -7.05 -4.69 28.10
N PHE A 205 -7.63 -5.82 28.49
CA PHE A 205 -8.76 -6.42 27.81
C PHE A 205 -10.00 -5.53 27.83
N VAL A 206 -10.30 -4.88 28.97
CA VAL A 206 -11.44 -3.95 29.12
C VAL A 206 -11.27 -2.75 28.19
N ILE A 207 -10.11 -2.09 28.20
CA ILE A 207 -9.86 -0.91 27.34
C ILE A 207 -9.85 -1.29 25.84
N SER A 208 -9.23 -2.42 25.47
CA SER A 208 -9.23 -2.98 24.11
C SER A 208 -10.64 -3.22 23.58
N SER A 209 -11.46 -3.83 24.44
CA SER A 209 -12.87 -4.14 24.14
C SER A 209 -13.69 -2.86 23.97
N SER A 210 -13.37 -1.80 24.71
CA SER A 210 -14.03 -0.49 24.56
C SER A 210 -13.71 0.19 23.21
N ALA A 211 -12.45 0.13 22.77
CA ALA A 211 -12.05 0.63 21.45
C ALA A 211 -12.72 -0.20 20.34
N SER A 212 -12.64 -1.53 20.43
CA SER A 212 -13.28 -2.46 19.50
C SER A 212 -14.80 -2.26 19.41
N ALA A 213 -15.46 -2.00 20.54
CA ALA A 213 -16.89 -1.68 20.60
C ALA A 213 -17.22 -0.39 19.82
N SER A 214 -16.40 0.65 19.97
CA SER A 214 -16.57 1.93 19.28
C SER A 214 -16.48 1.78 17.77
N PHE A 215 -15.46 1.06 17.28
CA PHE A 215 -15.28 0.78 15.86
C PHE A 215 -16.38 -0.09 15.28
N THR A 216 -16.82 -1.10 16.02
CA THR A 216 -17.92 -1.97 15.64
C THR A 216 -19.22 -1.17 15.49
N LEU A 217 -19.54 -0.29 16.44
CA LEU A 217 -20.71 0.60 16.35
C LEU A 217 -20.63 1.52 15.13
N ALA A 218 -19.49 2.19 14.93
CA ALA A 218 -19.29 3.10 13.81
C ALA A 218 -19.46 2.40 12.46
N THR A 219 -18.88 1.20 12.31
CA THR A 219 -18.98 0.38 11.10
C THR A 219 -20.42 -0.07 10.87
N THR A 220 -21.07 -0.67 11.88
CA THR A 220 -22.45 -1.16 11.77
C THR A 220 -23.41 -0.03 11.38
N PHE A 221 -23.32 1.14 12.02
CA PHE A 221 -24.19 2.26 11.70
C PHE A 221 -23.91 2.84 10.31
N THR A 222 -22.64 2.96 9.93
CA THR A 222 -22.28 3.45 8.59
C THR A 222 -22.82 2.52 7.51
N TYR A 223 -22.59 1.21 7.63
CA TYR A 223 -23.09 0.24 6.64
C TYR A 223 -24.62 0.13 6.62
N HIS A 224 -25.31 0.36 7.75
CA HIS A 224 -26.77 0.51 7.76
C HIS A 224 -27.20 1.73 6.95
N VAL A 225 -26.57 2.88 7.15
CA VAL A 225 -26.80 4.09 6.34
C VAL A 225 -26.54 3.83 4.85
N LEU A 226 -25.46 3.12 4.49
CA LEU A 226 -25.19 2.74 3.09
C LEU A 226 -26.30 1.86 2.51
N GLY A 227 -26.86 0.97 3.33
CA GLY A 227 -28.07 0.20 3.01
C GLY A 227 -29.26 1.08 2.68
N GLN A 228 -29.55 2.06 3.55
CA GLN A 228 -30.67 2.99 3.38
C GLN A 228 -30.47 3.91 2.15
N LEU A 229 -29.26 4.42 1.92
CA LEU A 229 -28.94 5.23 0.72
C LEU A 229 -29.14 4.40 -0.57
N ASN A 230 -28.75 3.13 -0.58
CA ASN A 230 -29.01 2.24 -1.71
C ASN A 230 -30.50 2.00 -1.96
N ILE A 231 -31.28 1.79 -0.90
CA ILE A 231 -32.74 1.64 -1.00
C ILE A 231 -33.37 2.92 -1.54
N MET A 232 -32.98 4.09 -1.03
CA MET A 232 -33.42 5.39 -1.50
C MET A 232 -33.15 5.58 -3.00
N MET A 233 -31.94 5.22 -3.48
CA MET A 233 -31.61 5.28 -4.90
C MET A 233 -32.50 4.35 -5.76
N ILE A 234 -32.88 3.18 -5.24
CA ILE A 234 -33.82 2.27 -5.91
C ILE A 234 -35.22 2.91 -5.95
N TRP A 235 -35.68 3.49 -4.84
CA TRP A 235 -36.99 4.13 -4.75
C TRP A 235 -37.10 5.34 -5.69
N ILE A 236 -36.04 6.15 -5.82
CA ILE A 236 -36.01 7.28 -6.75
C ILE A 236 -36.12 6.81 -8.20
N ASN A 237 -35.35 5.79 -8.60
CA ASN A 237 -35.46 5.22 -9.95
C ASN A 237 -36.88 4.72 -10.24
N GLU A 238 -37.44 3.93 -9.33
CA GLU A 238 -38.79 3.40 -9.49
C GLU A 238 -39.89 4.46 -9.43
N PHE A 239 -39.63 5.59 -8.77
CA PHE A 239 -40.54 6.73 -8.74
C PHE A 239 -40.58 7.41 -10.11
N VAL A 240 -39.41 7.70 -10.70
CA VAL A 240 -39.32 8.31 -12.03
C VAL A 240 -39.90 7.40 -13.11
N ASP A 241 -39.63 6.09 -13.06
CA ASP A 241 -40.16 5.11 -14.02
C ASP A 241 -41.68 4.93 -13.94
N ARG A 242 -42.27 5.07 -12.74
CA ARG A 242 -43.73 4.94 -12.55
C ARG A 242 -44.50 6.19 -12.97
N LEU A 243 -43.91 7.37 -12.78
CA LEU A 243 -44.51 8.62 -13.24
C LEU A 243 -44.59 8.73 -14.77
N GLN A 244 -43.73 8.03 -15.50
CA GLN A 244 -43.87 7.88 -16.95
C GLN A 244 -45.08 7.02 -17.37
N LYS A 245 -45.66 6.19 -16.47
CA LYS A 245 -46.65 5.16 -16.82
C LYS A 245 -48.07 5.40 -16.29
N GLU A 246 -48.28 6.23 -15.26
CA GLU A 246 -49.59 6.40 -14.61
C GLU A 246 -50.08 7.86 -14.50
N ASN A 247 -51.40 8.06 -14.65
CA ASN A 247 -52.08 9.37 -14.62
C ASN A 247 -52.11 10.05 -13.23
N LYS A 248 -52.34 11.38 -13.23
CA LYS A 248 -51.74 12.40 -12.34
C LYS A 248 -52.13 12.48 -10.84
N ASP A 249 -53.13 11.78 -10.32
CA ASP A 249 -53.77 12.21 -9.06
C ASP A 249 -53.24 11.60 -7.74
N ASN A 250 -52.34 10.61 -7.76
CA ASN A 250 -51.84 9.93 -6.55
C ASN A 250 -50.34 10.17 -6.25
N HIS A 251 -49.74 11.19 -6.88
CA HIS A 251 -48.27 11.34 -6.97
C HIS A 251 -47.64 12.21 -5.88
N ILE A 252 -48.37 13.20 -5.35
CA ILE A 252 -47.86 14.20 -4.40
C ILE A 252 -47.42 13.58 -3.06
N ASN A 253 -48.03 12.46 -2.64
CA ASN A 253 -47.65 11.79 -1.38
C ASN A 253 -46.41 10.89 -1.48
N LYS A 254 -45.94 10.51 -2.68
CA LYS A 254 -44.85 9.53 -2.84
C LYS A 254 -43.45 10.15 -2.77
N ILE A 255 -43.26 11.36 -3.32
CA ILE A 255 -41.97 12.05 -3.23
C ILE A 255 -41.68 12.57 -1.82
N GLY A 256 -42.73 12.98 -1.09
CA GLY A 256 -42.64 13.34 0.32
C GLY A 256 -42.02 12.22 1.16
N VAL A 257 -42.40 10.96 0.91
CA VAL A 257 -41.81 9.78 1.58
C VAL A 257 -40.32 9.63 1.27
N ILE A 258 -39.89 9.88 0.03
CA ILE A 258 -38.47 9.81 -0.37
C ILE A 258 -37.66 10.92 0.31
N VAL A 259 -38.19 12.15 0.33
CA VAL A 259 -37.53 13.30 0.97
C VAL A 259 -37.46 13.10 2.48
N GLU A 260 -38.55 12.65 3.11
CA GLU A 260 -38.58 12.32 4.54
C GLU A 260 -37.57 11.22 4.88
N HIS A 261 -37.47 10.19 4.03
CA HIS A 261 -36.48 9.14 4.17
C HIS A 261 -35.04 9.66 4.04
N HIS A 262 -34.75 10.55 3.08
CA HIS A 262 -33.45 11.17 2.93
C HIS A 262 -33.07 12.03 4.14
N LEU A 263 -33.99 12.86 4.63
CA LEU A 263 -33.78 13.68 5.84
C LEU A 263 -33.55 12.82 7.07
N ARG A 264 -34.26 11.69 7.18
CA ARG A 264 -34.07 10.70 8.23
C ARG A 264 -32.69 10.05 8.18
N ILE A 265 -32.18 9.69 6.99
CA ILE A 265 -30.81 9.19 6.79
C ILE A 265 -29.78 10.26 7.19
N LEU A 266 -29.95 11.50 6.74
CA LEU A 266 -29.03 12.61 7.07
C LEU A 266 -29.02 12.91 8.58
N SER A 267 -30.17 12.84 9.24
CA SER A 267 -30.30 12.96 10.71
C SER A 267 -29.56 11.83 11.42
N LEU A 268 -29.64 10.59 10.91
CA LEU A 268 -28.87 9.47 11.44
C LEU A 268 -27.36 9.69 11.25
N ILE A 269 -26.91 10.15 10.07
CA ILE A 269 -25.50 10.46 9.82
C ILE A 269 -24.98 11.53 10.78
N ALA A 270 -25.73 12.61 11.00
CA ALA A 270 -25.34 13.68 11.93
C ALA A 270 -25.21 13.17 13.38
N ARG A 271 -26.04 12.19 13.78
CA ARG A 271 -25.92 11.53 15.10
C ARG A 271 -24.74 10.57 15.16
N ILE A 272 -24.47 9.81 14.10
CA ILE A 272 -23.28 8.97 13.99
C ILE A 272 -22.03 9.83 14.14
N GLU A 273 -21.92 10.94 13.40
CA GLU A 273 -20.81 11.87 13.52
C GLU A 273 -20.67 12.41 14.95
N ARG A 274 -21.76 12.78 15.61
CA ARG A 274 -21.72 13.25 17.01
C ARG A 274 -21.13 12.21 17.98
N ILE A 275 -21.40 10.92 17.74
CA ILE A 275 -20.87 9.82 18.54
C ILE A 275 -19.40 9.56 18.20
N THR A 276 -19.06 9.49 16.91
CA THR A 276 -17.74 9.06 16.45
C THR A 276 -16.70 10.18 16.44
N CYS A 277 -17.09 11.44 16.30
CA CYS A 277 -16.19 12.60 16.24
C CYS A 277 -15.21 12.71 17.42
N PRO A 278 -15.66 12.65 18.69
CA PRO A 278 -14.73 12.67 19.83
C PRO A 278 -13.90 11.37 19.92
N ILE A 279 -14.47 10.22 19.56
CA ILE A 279 -13.78 8.92 19.58
C ILE A 279 -12.61 8.92 18.57
N TYR A 280 -12.86 9.37 17.33
CA TYR A 280 -11.84 9.46 16.30
C TYR A 280 -10.74 10.47 16.65
N PHE A 281 -11.08 11.56 17.34
CA PHE A 281 -10.08 12.49 17.84
C PHE A 281 -9.14 11.83 18.86
N MET A 282 -9.71 11.15 19.84
CA MET A 282 -8.93 10.44 20.86
C MET A 282 -8.10 9.31 20.25
N GLU A 283 -8.64 8.58 19.26
CA GLU A 283 -7.89 7.54 18.55
C GLU A 283 -6.71 8.10 17.76
N LEU A 284 -6.88 9.23 17.04
CA LEU A 284 -5.77 9.90 16.36
C LEU A 284 -4.72 10.41 17.34
N PHE A 285 -5.17 10.96 18.48
CA PHE A 285 -4.28 11.42 19.54
C PHE A 285 -3.46 10.25 20.12
N LYS A 286 -4.10 9.09 20.36
CA LYS A 286 -3.43 7.86 20.76
C LYS A 286 -2.39 7.41 19.74
N CYS A 287 -2.75 7.38 18.45
CA CYS A 287 -1.81 6.97 17.40
C CYS A 287 -0.60 7.93 17.30
N MET A 288 -0.82 9.24 17.50
CA MET A 288 0.25 10.23 17.51
C MET A 288 1.21 9.98 18.68
N MET A 289 0.70 9.81 19.91
CA MET A 289 1.54 9.50 21.07
C MET A 289 2.23 8.14 20.95
N GLY A 290 1.51 7.13 20.46
CA GLY A 290 1.98 5.76 20.27
C GLY A 290 2.97 5.57 19.12
N MET A 291 3.12 6.52 18.21
CA MET A 291 4.18 6.50 17.19
C MET A 291 5.38 7.38 17.61
N CYS A 292 5.11 8.50 18.27
CA CYS A 292 6.16 9.43 18.69
C CYS A 292 6.96 8.90 19.90
N MET A 293 6.31 8.33 20.92
CA MET A 293 7.00 7.90 22.15
C MET A 293 7.81 6.60 21.96
N PRO A 294 7.30 5.55 21.28
CA PRO A 294 8.07 4.33 21.01
C PRO A 294 9.27 4.53 20.10
N SER A 295 9.32 5.60 19.29
CA SER A 295 10.53 5.95 18.52
C SER A 295 11.76 6.10 19.42
N TYR A 296 11.57 6.53 20.68
CA TYR A 296 12.65 6.69 21.66
C TYR A 296 12.99 5.38 22.41
N TYR A 297 12.02 4.52 22.73
CA TYR A 297 12.24 3.23 23.43
C TYR A 297 12.79 2.13 22.51
N PHE A 298 12.29 2.08 21.27
CA PHE A 298 12.71 1.12 20.25
C PHE A 298 14.23 1.09 20.09
N LEU A 299 14.85 2.27 20.15
CA LEU A 299 16.29 2.47 20.01
C LEU A 299 17.11 2.07 21.23
N ALA A 300 16.60 2.35 22.43
CA ALA A 300 17.30 2.06 23.66
C ALA A 300 17.23 0.55 24.00
N GLU A 301 16.10 -0.12 23.72
CA GLU A 301 15.97 -1.56 23.98
C GLU A 301 16.56 -2.44 22.88
N TRP A 302 16.62 -1.96 21.63
CA TRP A 302 17.43 -2.60 20.60
C TRP A 302 18.93 -2.56 20.95
N SER A 303 19.39 -1.49 21.62
CA SER A 303 20.76 -1.37 22.14
C SER A 303 21.07 -2.44 23.21
N GLU A 304 20.08 -2.81 24.02
CA GLU A 304 20.16 -3.89 25.02
C GLU A 304 19.92 -5.30 24.42
N ARG A 305 19.71 -5.42 23.09
CA ARG A 305 19.33 -6.65 22.35
C ARG A 305 18.07 -7.33 22.89
N ASN A 306 17.12 -6.57 23.43
CA ASN A 306 15.87 -7.14 23.89
C ASN A 306 14.86 -7.30 22.73
N ILE A 307 15.03 -8.38 21.96
CA ILE A 307 14.20 -8.73 20.78
C ILE A 307 12.70 -8.76 21.10
N GLN A 308 12.35 -9.04 22.36
CA GLN A 308 10.98 -9.20 22.84
C GLN A 308 10.21 -7.88 22.79
N ASN A 309 10.74 -6.84 23.42
CA ASN A 309 10.05 -5.55 23.48
C ASN A 309 10.07 -4.82 22.12
N LEU A 310 11.11 -5.05 21.32
CA LEU A 310 11.14 -4.60 19.93
C LEU A 310 9.98 -5.16 19.11
N THR A 311 9.71 -6.46 19.25
CA THR A 311 8.60 -7.13 18.57
C THR A 311 7.26 -6.50 18.97
N VAL A 312 7.08 -6.18 20.26
CA VAL A 312 5.90 -5.47 20.76
C VAL A 312 5.76 -4.09 20.12
N TYR A 313 6.83 -3.30 20.04
CA TYR A 313 6.78 -1.96 19.45
C TYR A 313 6.48 -1.96 17.95
N VAL A 314 7.04 -2.89 17.16
CA VAL A 314 6.71 -3.03 15.73
C VAL A 314 5.23 -3.38 15.54
N MET A 315 4.71 -4.30 16.35
CA MET A 315 3.30 -4.70 16.28
C MET A 315 2.35 -3.55 16.66
N VAL A 316 2.69 -2.78 17.69
CA VAL A 316 1.93 -1.58 18.07
C VAL A 316 1.92 -0.55 16.93
N ALA A 317 3.04 -0.30 16.25
CA ALA A 317 3.11 0.64 15.13
C ALA A 317 2.26 0.20 13.92
N LEU A 318 2.28 -1.09 13.58
CA LEU A 318 1.43 -1.67 12.53
C LEU A 318 -0.06 -1.57 12.90
N SER A 319 -0.39 -1.81 14.17
CA SER A 319 -1.76 -1.69 14.69
C SER A 319 -2.30 -0.27 14.55
N MET A 320 -1.52 0.73 14.99
CA MET A 320 -1.93 2.13 14.93
C MET A 320 -2.14 2.60 13.48
N SER A 321 -1.27 2.18 12.57
CA SER A 321 -1.41 2.50 11.13
C SER A 321 -2.70 1.93 10.53
N PHE A 322 -3.05 0.70 10.91
CA PHE A 322 -4.29 0.05 10.48
C PHE A 322 -5.54 0.73 11.06
N ASN A 323 -5.52 1.16 12.33
CA ASN A 323 -6.64 1.86 12.97
C ASN A 323 -6.96 3.18 12.26
N ILE A 324 -5.95 3.99 11.93
CA ILE A 324 -6.16 5.25 11.20
C ILE A 324 -6.74 4.98 9.80
N LEU A 325 -6.22 3.95 9.10
CA LEU A 325 -6.70 3.58 7.77
C LEU A 325 -8.19 3.22 7.78
N LEU A 326 -8.62 2.42 8.76
CA LEU A 326 -10.02 2.02 8.90
C LEU A 326 -10.95 3.23 9.07
N VAL A 327 -10.61 4.15 9.97
CA VAL A 327 -11.42 5.37 10.20
C VAL A 327 -11.55 6.18 8.91
N CYS A 328 -10.43 6.38 8.21
CA CYS A 328 -10.40 7.13 6.96
C CYS A 328 -11.22 6.47 5.84
N CYS A 329 -11.16 5.13 5.75
CA CYS A 329 -11.90 4.36 4.76
C CYS A 329 -13.42 4.41 5.00
N ILE A 330 -13.85 4.27 6.26
CA ILE A 330 -15.28 4.37 6.63
C ILE A 330 -15.84 5.76 6.26
N GLY A 331 -15.09 6.82 6.58
CA GLY A 331 -15.45 8.20 6.23
C GLY A 331 -15.56 8.43 4.72
N GLU A 332 -14.61 7.90 3.93
CA GLU A 332 -14.59 8.03 2.47
C GLU A 332 -15.77 7.30 1.81
N ILE A 333 -16.02 6.04 2.19
CA ILE A 333 -17.12 5.25 1.64
C ILE A 333 -18.46 5.95 1.90
N LEU A 334 -18.68 6.48 3.11
CA LEU A 334 -19.91 7.21 3.42
C LEU A 334 -20.06 8.48 2.57
N ARG A 335 -18.97 9.26 2.43
CA ARG A 335 -18.94 10.48 1.62
C ARG A 335 -19.29 10.19 0.16
N GLU A 336 -18.67 9.18 -0.43
CA GLU A 336 -18.89 8.78 -1.82
C GLU A 336 -20.35 8.36 -2.05
N GLN A 337 -20.92 7.57 -1.14
CA GLN A 337 -22.30 7.10 -1.26
C GLN A 337 -23.32 8.25 -1.12
N CYS A 338 -23.07 9.23 -0.25
CA CYS A 338 -23.95 10.41 -0.14
C CYS A 338 -23.95 11.25 -1.43
N LYS A 339 -22.78 11.44 -2.05
CA LYS A 339 -22.65 12.16 -3.32
C LYS A 339 -23.35 11.41 -4.46
N LYS A 340 -23.19 10.09 -4.49
CA LYS A 340 -23.78 9.21 -5.52
C LYS A 340 -25.31 9.32 -5.59
N VAL A 341 -26.00 9.66 -4.51
CA VAL A 341 -27.46 9.91 -4.53
C VAL A 341 -27.82 11.02 -5.51
N GLY A 342 -27.09 12.14 -5.49
CA GLY A 342 -27.33 13.27 -6.39
C GLY A 342 -27.02 12.91 -7.84
N ASP A 343 -25.90 12.21 -8.07
CA ASP A 343 -25.53 11.70 -9.40
C ASP A 343 -26.60 10.74 -9.95
N MET A 344 -27.16 9.89 -9.08
CA MET A 344 -28.24 8.98 -9.44
C MET A 344 -29.47 9.77 -9.88
N VAL A 345 -29.95 10.71 -9.06
CA VAL A 345 -31.16 11.50 -9.37
C VAL A 345 -30.98 12.24 -10.69
N TYR A 346 -29.80 12.82 -10.93
CA TYR A 346 -29.48 13.51 -12.19
C TYR A 346 -29.54 12.59 -13.42
N MET A 347 -29.16 11.31 -13.27
CA MET A 347 -29.16 10.32 -14.37
C MET A 347 -30.53 9.70 -14.65
N THR A 348 -31.56 10.04 -13.87
CA THR A 348 -32.94 9.61 -14.15
C THR A 348 -33.59 10.45 -15.26
N ASN A 349 -34.71 9.99 -15.84
CA ASN A 349 -35.47 10.74 -16.85
C ASN A 349 -36.30 11.90 -16.24
N TRP A 350 -35.71 12.66 -15.31
CA TRP A 350 -36.40 13.72 -14.54
C TRP A 350 -36.98 14.83 -15.42
N TYR A 351 -36.39 15.10 -16.59
CA TYR A 351 -36.84 16.12 -17.54
C TYR A 351 -38.20 15.82 -18.19
N GLN A 352 -38.71 14.59 -18.04
CA GLN A 352 -40.02 14.19 -18.54
C GLN A 352 -41.13 14.31 -17.48
N LEU A 353 -40.78 14.72 -16.26
CA LEU A 353 -41.72 14.84 -15.15
C LEU A 353 -42.43 16.21 -15.15
N PRO A 354 -43.59 16.33 -14.48
CA PRO A 354 -44.23 17.62 -14.24
C PRO A 354 -43.32 18.58 -13.45
N ASP A 355 -43.44 19.88 -13.69
CA ASP A 355 -42.58 20.92 -13.09
C ASP A 355 -42.48 20.83 -11.55
N LYS A 356 -43.59 20.48 -10.87
CA LYS A 356 -43.62 20.33 -9.40
C LYS A 356 -42.71 19.20 -8.90
N ASP A 357 -42.61 18.09 -9.63
CA ASP A 357 -41.78 16.95 -9.26
C ASP A 357 -40.30 17.19 -9.60
N ILE A 358 -40.03 17.92 -10.69
CA ILE A 358 -38.68 18.37 -11.06
C ILE A 358 -38.06 19.20 -9.94
N LEU A 359 -38.81 20.17 -9.38
CA LEU A 359 -38.34 21.01 -8.28
C LEU A 359 -37.94 20.20 -7.05
N ASN A 360 -38.71 19.16 -6.70
CA ASN A 360 -38.40 18.28 -5.57
C ASN A 360 -37.13 17.45 -5.81
N LEU A 361 -36.89 16.97 -7.04
CA LEU A 361 -35.66 16.26 -7.40
C LEU A 361 -34.43 17.19 -7.42
N ILE A 362 -34.60 18.44 -7.88
CA ILE A 362 -33.55 19.46 -7.82
C ILE A 362 -33.12 19.71 -6.37
N MET A 363 -34.07 19.76 -5.43
CA MET A 363 -33.76 19.89 -4.00
C MET A 363 -32.92 18.71 -3.47
N ILE A 364 -33.21 17.49 -3.91
CA ILE A 364 -32.40 16.30 -3.57
C ILE A 364 -30.99 16.42 -4.16
N ILE A 365 -30.86 16.77 -5.45
CA ILE A 365 -29.56 16.96 -6.13
C ILE A 365 -28.75 18.05 -5.41
N SER A 366 -29.36 19.21 -5.16
CA SER A 366 -28.73 20.32 -4.47
C SER A 366 -28.27 19.91 -3.08
N ARG A 367 -29.11 19.20 -2.30
CA ARG A 367 -28.70 18.72 -0.98
C ARG A 367 -27.58 17.70 -1.01
N SER A 368 -27.60 16.76 -1.97
CA SER A 368 -26.57 15.73 -2.16
C SER A 368 -25.25 16.28 -2.73
N SER A 369 -25.28 17.46 -3.36
CA SER A 369 -24.06 18.15 -3.82
C SER A 369 -23.23 18.74 -2.67
N VAL A 370 -23.87 19.00 -1.51
CA VAL A 370 -23.19 19.47 -0.31
C VAL A 370 -22.52 18.28 0.39
N GLU A 371 -21.20 18.34 0.51
CA GLU A 371 -20.37 17.26 1.05
C GLU A 371 -20.75 16.90 2.50
N VAL A 372 -21.07 15.62 2.72
CA VAL A 372 -21.17 15.04 4.06
C VAL A 372 -19.77 14.64 4.52
N LYS A 373 -19.28 15.28 5.58
CA LYS A 373 -17.94 15.06 6.14
C LYS A 373 -18.05 14.39 7.51
N ILE A 374 -17.40 13.25 7.69
CA ILE A 374 -17.12 12.73 9.03
C ILE A 374 -15.83 13.38 9.52
N THR A 375 -15.85 13.98 10.71
CA THR A 375 -14.70 14.69 11.27
C THR A 375 -14.21 14.07 12.57
N ALA A 376 -12.90 14.18 12.84
CA ALA A 376 -12.32 13.94 14.16
C ALA A 376 -12.14 15.28 14.88
N GLY A 377 -12.81 15.43 16.02
CA GLY A 377 -12.77 16.65 16.84
C GLY A 377 -13.29 17.91 16.14
N LYS A 378 -14.01 17.77 15.02
CA LYS A 378 -14.32 18.82 14.02
C LYS A 378 -13.12 19.44 13.32
N ILE A 379 -11.92 18.94 13.58
CA ILE A 379 -10.64 19.49 13.10
C ILE A 379 -10.24 18.84 11.79
N ILE A 380 -10.20 17.51 11.78
CA ILE A 380 -9.66 16.74 10.66
C ILE A 380 -10.82 16.00 10.00
N THR A 381 -10.98 16.13 8.68
CA THR A 381 -11.96 15.32 7.94
C THR A 381 -11.40 13.92 7.73
N MET A 382 -12.13 12.88 8.14
CA MET A 382 -11.70 11.48 8.02
C MET A 382 -11.89 11.01 6.57
N SER A 383 -10.81 11.01 5.80
CA SER A 383 -10.80 10.62 4.39
C SER A 383 -9.51 9.91 4.01
N ILE A 384 -9.51 9.17 2.90
CA ILE A 384 -8.28 8.55 2.38
C ILE A 384 -7.24 9.65 2.01
N TYR A 385 -7.72 10.83 1.59
CA TYR A 385 -6.85 11.98 1.29
C TYR A 385 -6.05 12.46 2.50
N THR A 386 -6.62 12.39 3.71
CA THR A 386 -5.93 12.78 4.96
C THR A 386 -4.99 11.72 5.50
N PHE A 387 -5.17 10.44 5.13
CA PHE A 387 -4.36 9.32 5.63
C PHE A 387 -2.87 9.43 5.24
N GLY A 388 -2.58 9.61 3.95
CA GLY A 388 -1.20 9.66 3.44
C GLY A 388 -0.34 10.76 4.07
N PRO A 389 -0.85 12.00 4.18
CA PRO A 389 -0.22 13.06 4.97
C PRO A 389 0.06 12.68 6.43
N LEU A 390 -0.92 12.11 7.12
CA LEU A 390 -0.80 11.74 8.53
C LEU A 390 0.30 10.67 8.73
N THR A 391 0.35 9.65 7.87
CA THR A 391 1.40 8.62 7.97
C THR A 391 2.79 9.16 7.64
N PHE A 392 2.90 10.07 6.67
CA PHE A 392 4.16 10.73 6.33
C PHE A 392 4.69 11.62 7.48
N CYS A 393 3.80 12.40 8.13
CA CYS A 393 4.14 13.17 9.34
C CYS A 393 4.73 12.29 10.44
N LEU A 394 4.07 11.15 10.71
CA LEU A 394 4.49 10.24 11.79
C LEU A 394 5.84 9.59 11.49
N SER A 395 6.11 9.24 10.22
CA SER A 395 7.43 8.74 9.79
C SER A 395 8.54 9.78 9.96
N ALA A 396 8.28 11.04 9.60
CA ALA A 396 9.24 12.13 9.76
C ALA A 396 9.63 12.36 11.23
N LEU A 397 8.64 12.35 12.13
CA LEU A 397 8.87 12.48 13.57
C LEU A 397 9.70 11.33 14.12
N PHE A 398 9.44 10.09 13.68
CA PHE A 398 10.25 8.93 14.03
C PHE A 398 11.72 9.12 13.62
N LYS A 399 11.99 9.54 12.38
CA LYS A 399 13.36 9.77 11.88
C LYS A 399 14.11 10.83 12.68
N TYR A 400 13.43 11.94 13.02
CA TYR A 400 14.03 13.01 13.81
C TYR A 400 14.46 12.52 15.19
N SER A 401 13.55 11.85 15.91
CA SER A 401 13.85 11.25 17.21
C SER A 401 14.98 10.21 17.10
N TYR A 402 14.98 9.41 16.03
CA TYR A 402 15.98 8.38 15.79
C TYR A 402 17.40 8.95 15.66
N LEU A 403 17.56 9.95 14.79
CA LEU A 403 18.84 10.61 14.57
C LEU A 403 19.35 11.32 15.83
N GLY A 404 18.45 11.91 16.62
CA GLY A 404 18.79 12.55 17.89
C GLY A 404 19.38 11.56 18.90
N ILE A 405 18.78 10.37 19.02
CA ILE A 405 19.21 9.34 19.99
C ILE A 405 20.52 8.70 19.57
N LYS A 406 20.68 8.34 18.28
CA LYS A 406 21.91 7.72 17.77
C LYS A 406 23.01 8.73 17.44
N SER A 407 22.86 9.98 17.87
CA SER A 407 23.82 11.06 17.59
C SER A 407 25.23 10.76 18.10
N SER A 408 25.37 10.05 19.24
CA SER A 408 26.66 9.61 19.78
C SER A 408 27.36 8.61 18.86
N GLU A 409 26.69 7.52 18.50
CA GLU A 409 27.24 6.45 17.64
C GLU A 409 27.49 6.94 16.21
N LEU A 410 26.59 7.78 15.68
CA LEU A 410 26.80 8.50 14.42
C LEU A 410 28.03 9.42 14.51
N GLY A 411 28.21 10.13 15.63
CA GLY A 411 29.38 10.94 15.91
C GLY A 411 30.68 10.13 15.95
N HIS A 412 30.66 8.93 16.55
CA HIS A 412 31.79 8.00 16.50
C HIS A 412 32.11 7.53 15.08
N CYS A 413 31.09 7.24 14.27
CA CYS A 413 31.29 6.88 12.87
C CYS A 413 31.90 8.04 12.07
N ILE A 414 31.40 9.27 12.25
CA ILE A 414 31.96 10.47 11.60
C ILE A 414 33.41 10.72 12.03
N LYS A 415 33.71 10.61 13.33
CA LYS A 415 35.09 10.75 13.83
C LYS A 415 36.01 9.66 13.28
N HIS A 416 35.51 8.45 13.06
CA HIS A 416 36.26 7.38 12.40
C HIS A 416 36.59 7.77 10.96
N VAL A 417 35.59 8.25 10.19
CA VAL A 417 35.78 8.76 8.83
C VAL A 417 36.83 9.88 8.80
N GLU A 418 36.75 10.84 9.72
CA GLU A 418 37.71 11.94 9.82
C GLU A 418 39.13 11.45 10.13
N LYS A 419 39.28 10.50 11.05
CA LYS A 419 40.56 9.92 11.44
C LYS A 419 41.20 9.16 10.27
N ASP A 420 40.43 8.36 9.57
CA ASP A 420 40.86 7.65 8.36
C ASP A 420 41.36 8.63 7.29
N TRP A 421 40.65 9.75 7.12
CA TRP A 421 41.04 10.78 6.18
C TRP A 421 42.40 11.42 6.53
N LYS A 422 42.63 11.71 7.83
CA LYS A 422 43.88 12.28 8.33
C LYS A 422 45.07 11.30 8.21
N MET A 423 44.82 9.99 8.31
CA MET A 423 45.86 8.96 8.23
C MET A 423 46.33 8.66 6.80
N LEU A 424 45.63 9.14 5.77
CA LEU A 424 45.97 8.92 4.37
C LEU A 424 47.14 9.80 3.91
N GLN A 425 48.37 9.31 4.08
CA GLN A 425 49.58 10.01 3.62
C GLN A 425 49.84 9.85 2.10
N ASN A 426 49.60 8.66 1.55
CA ASN A 426 49.83 8.36 0.14
C ASN A 426 48.86 9.16 -0.78
N LYS A 427 49.41 9.79 -1.82
CA LYS A 427 48.66 10.59 -2.81
C LYS A 427 47.63 9.75 -3.57
N ASP A 428 47.97 8.53 -3.97
CA ASP A 428 47.08 7.67 -4.77
C ASP A 428 45.85 7.23 -3.95
N HIS A 429 46.06 6.88 -2.69
CA HIS A 429 44.95 6.55 -1.78
C HIS A 429 44.04 7.77 -1.52
N ARG A 430 44.59 8.99 -1.43
CA ARG A 430 43.80 10.22 -1.28
C ARG A 430 42.94 10.51 -2.51
N VAL A 431 43.46 10.29 -3.72
CA VAL A 431 42.70 10.47 -4.97
C VAL A 431 41.52 9.50 -5.04
N ILE A 432 41.73 8.23 -4.70
CA ILE A 432 40.67 7.21 -4.64
C ILE A 432 39.58 7.64 -3.64
N MET A 433 39.99 8.01 -2.43
CA MET A 433 39.05 8.41 -1.39
C MET A 433 38.25 9.66 -1.75
N SER A 434 38.90 10.65 -2.39
CA SER A 434 38.24 11.84 -2.92
C SER A 434 37.20 11.51 -3.98
N ARG A 435 37.47 10.53 -4.86
CA ARG A 435 36.51 10.08 -5.88
C ARG A 435 35.24 9.52 -5.25
N TYR A 436 35.36 8.65 -4.23
CA TYR A 436 34.21 8.11 -3.52
C TYR A 436 33.44 9.17 -2.72
N ALA A 437 34.14 10.14 -2.12
CA ALA A 437 33.49 11.26 -1.42
C ALA A 437 32.73 12.20 -2.37
N ILE A 438 33.22 12.41 -3.59
CA ILE A 438 32.49 13.15 -4.65
C ILE A 438 31.25 12.36 -5.08
N MET A 439 31.38 11.04 -5.29
CA MET A 439 30.26 10.17 -5.62
C MET A 439 29.15 10.21 -4.55
N GLY A 440 29.54 10.17 -3.26
CA GLY A 440 28.60 10.33 -2.14
C GLY A 440 27.90 11.68 -2.14
N ARG A 441 28.62 12.78 -2.40
CA ARG A 441 28.03 14.12 -2.53
C ARG A 441 27.03 14.21 -3.69
N ASN A 442 27.38 13.69 -4.86
CA ASN A 442 26.50 13.69 -6.02
C ASN A 442 25.20 12.91 -5.76
N LEU A 443 25.30 11.76 -5.08
CA LEU A 443 24.12 10.97 -4.67
C LEU A 443 23.21 11.78 -3.73
N ILE A 444 23.79 12.48 -2.76
CA ILE A 444 23.04 13.34 -1.83
C ILE A 444 22.36 14.48 -2.56
N THR A 445 23.06 15.16 -3.47
CA THR A 445 22.52 16.25 -4.28
C THR A 445 21.36 15.78 -5.15
N LEU A 446 21.47 14.60 -5.76
CA LEU A 446 20.40 13.99 -6.56
C LEU A 446 19.16 13.67 -5.71
N CYS A 447 19.35 12.99 -4.57
CA CYS A 447 18.25 12.68 -3.64
C CYS A 447 17.57 13.94 -3.11
N ALA A 448 18.36 14.97 -2.76
CA ALA A 448 17.86 16.27 -2.33
C ALA A 448 17.06 16.94 -3.45
N ALA A 449 17.58 16.96 -4.67
CA ALA A 449 16.90 17.53 -5.82
C ALA A 449 15.53 16.88 -6.02
N PHE A 450 15.43 15.55 -6.07
CA PHE A 450 14.15 14.86 -6.23
C PHE A 450 13.19 15.11 -5.06
N MET A 451 13.65 15.05 -3.82
CA MET A 451 12.79 15.24 -2.65
C MET A 451 12.26 16.67 -2.53
N TYR A 452 13.13 17.69 -2.64
CA TYR A 452 12.69 19.08 -2.55
C TYR A 452 11.88 19.47 -3.78
N THR A 453 12.29 19.10 -5.00
CA THR A 453 11.49 19.44 -6.19
C THR A 453 10.14 18.74 -6.17
N GLY A 454 10.07 17.44 -5.85
CA GLY A 454 8.82 16.70 -5.77
C GLY A 454 7.89 17.17 -4.64
N GLY A 455 8.44 17.34 -3.43
CA GLY A 455 7.69 17.81 -2.27
C GLY A 455 7.21 19.25 -2.42
N LEU A 456 8.10 20.17 -2.81
CA LEU A 456 7.73 21.58 -2.97
C LEU A 456 6.81 21.77 -4.18
N SER A 457 7.02 21.06 -5.30
CA SER A 457 6.12 21.16 -6.46
C SER A 457 4.70 20.69 -6.12
N TYR A 458 4.53 19.56 -5.43
CA TYR A 458 3.19 19.11 -5.02
C TYR A 458 2.49 20.14 -4.12
N HIS A 459 3.20 20.71 -3.15
CA HIS A 459 2.61 21.67 -2.20
C HIS A 459 2.43 23.09 -2.76
N THR A 460 3.22 23.51 -3.74
CA THR A 460 3.14 24.84 -4.35
C THR A 460 2.23 24.86 -5.58
N ILE A 461 2.32 23.85 -6.46
CA ILE A 461 1.59 23.77 -7.73
C ILE A 461 0.14 23.34 -7.49
N MET A 462 -0.12 22.30 -6.68
CA MET A 462 -1.49 21.78 -6.49
C MET A 462 -2.50 22.86 -6.04
N PRO A 463 -2.20 23.73 -5.04
CA PRO A 463 -3.11 24.81 -4.64
C PRO A 463 -3.31 25.91 -5.70
N LEU A 464 -2.31 26.14 -6.56
CA LEU A 464 -2.35 27.18 -7.60
C LEU A 464 -3.20 26.75 -8.80
N PHE A 465 -3.16 25.46 -9.16
CA PHE A 465 -3.87 24.90 -10.32
C PHE A 465 -5.23 24.28 -9.97
N SER A 466 -5.48 23.89 -8.72
CA SER A 466 -6.76 23.31 -8.26
C SER A 466 -7.76 24.38 -7.79
N LYS A 467 -7.86 25.53 -8.46
CA LYS A 467 -8.83 26.57 -8.09
C LYS A 467 -10.25 26.09 -8.42
N ARG A 468 -11.10 25.94 -7.41
CA ARG A 468 -12.51 25.59 -7.60
C ARG A 468 -13.35 26.86 -7.52
N LYS A 469 -14.01 27.23 -8.63
CA LYS A 469 -15.04 28.29 -8.62
C LYS A 469 -16.36 27.67 -8.20
N VAL A 470 -16.93 28.17 -7.10
CA VAL A 470 -18.29 27.83 -6.67
C VAL A 470 -19.04 29.16 -6.55
N GLU A 471 -20.06 29.34 -7.39
CA GLU A 471 -21.07 30.43 -7.33
C GLU A 471 -20.53 31.81 -6.89
N ASN A 472 -19.67 32.41 -7.72
CA ASN A 472 -19.00 33.72 -7.57
C ASN A 472 -17.78 33.80 -6.62
N PHE A 473 -17.44 32.74 -5.87
CA PHE A 473 -16.23 32.71 -5.03
C PHE A 473 -15.18 31.72 -5.56
N THR A 474 -13.92 32.16 -5.66
CA THR A 474 -12.77 31.28 -5.96
C THR A 474 -12.22 30.69 -4.67
N ILE A 475 -12.44 29.40 -4.44
CA ILE A 475 -11.89 28.66 -3.30
C ILE A 475 -10.52 28.11 -3.70
N ARG A 476 -9.50 28.42 -2.90
CA ARG A 476 -8.14 27.85 -3.05
C ARG A 476 -8.00 26.70 -2.05
N PRO A 477 -7.91 25.44 -2.50
CA PRO A 477 -7.73 24.32 -1.59
C PRO A 477 -6.32 24.36 -0.99
N LEU A 478 -6.21 24.10 0.32
CA LEU A 478 -4.93 23.82 0.98
C LEU A 478 -4.58 22.34 0.79
N THR A 479 -3.29 22.02 0.80
CA THR A 479 -2.81 20.64 0.67
C THR A 479 -3.21 19.78 1.88
N TYR A 480 -3.40 20.39 3.05
CA TYR A 480 -3.89 19.72 4.25
C TYR A 480 -5.17 20.39 4.78
N PRO A 481 -6.35 19.76 4.59
CA PRO A 481 -7.62 20.28 5.07
C PRO A 481 -7.82 19.92 6.54
N GLY A 482 -7.41 20.81 7.45
CA GLY A 482 -7.59 20.62 8.90
C GLY A 482 -7.76 21.88 9.75
N TYR A 483 -7.56 23.06 9.17
CA TYR A 483 -7.58 24.33 9.91
C TYR A 483 -8.95 25.01 9.94
N GLU A 484 -9.94 24.47 9.21
CA GLU A 484 -11.28 25.07 9.04
C GLU A 484 -12.03 25.15 10.37
N ALA A 485 -11.67 24.28 11.33
CA ALA A 485 -12.27 24.23 12.66
C ALA A 485 -11.82 25.35 13.60
N PHE A 486 -10.64 25.91 13.35
CA PHE A 486 -10.00 26.87 14.25
C PHE A 486 -9.87 28.26 13.63
N LEU A 487 -9.76 28.34 12.31
CA LEU A 487 -9.44 29.57 11.58
C LEU A 487 -10.30 29.66 10.31
N ASN A 488 -10.82 30.86 10.03
CA ASN A 488 -11.50 31.12 8.77
C ASN A 488 -10.49 31.21 7.62
N ILE A 489 -10.28 30.08 6.94
CA ILE A 489 -9.29 29.90 5.86
C ILE A 489 -9.60 30.81 4.64
N GLN A 490 -10.83 31.30 4.50
CA GLN A 490 -11.21 32.17 3.37
C GLN A 490 -10.72 33.62 3.52
N LYS A 491 -10.22 34.02 4.71
CA LYS A 491 -9.58 35.33 4.90
C LYS A 491 -8.16 35.28 4.33
N SER A 492 -7.85 36.12 3.32
CA SER A 492 -6.60 36.06 2.54
C SER A 492 -5.33 35.98 3.40
N SER A 493 -5.24 36.80 4.45
CA SER A 493 -4.09 36.83 5.36
C SER A 493 -3.86 35.51 6.10
N THR A 494 -4.93 34.82 6.48
CA THR A 494 -4.87 33.57 7.24
C THR A 494 -4.50 32.39 6.34
N TYR A 495 -5.00 32.39 5.10
CA TYR A 495 -4.60 31.41 4.08
C TYR A 495 -3.10 31.48 3.77
N GLU A 496 -2.58 32.69 3.57
CA GLU A 496 -1.15 32.91 3.26
C GLU A 496 -0.25 32.44 4.40
N ILE A 497 -0.59 32.73 5.65
CA ILE A 497 0.16 32.25 6.83
C ILE A 497 0.18 30.72 6.87
N ILE A 498 -0.98 30.07 6.71
CA ILE A 498 -1.07 28.59 6.76
C ILE A 498 -0.33 27.96 5.58
N TYR A 499 -0.43 28.54 4.39
CA TYR A 499 0.30 28.11 3.20
C TYR A 499 1.82 28.21 3.38
N CYS A 500 2.32 29.33 3.94
CA CYS A 500 3.73 29.48 4.29
C CYS A 500 4.16 28.47 5.35
N MET A 501 3.33 28.22 6.37
CA MET A 501 3.58 27.19 7.37
C MET A 501 3.64 25.79 6.76
N HIS A 502 2.81 25.47 5.76
CA HIS A 502 2.89 24.19 5.03
C HIS A 502 4.17 24.06 4.21
N CYS A 503 4.60 25.12 3.54
CA CYS A 503 5.88 25.12 2.81
C CYS A 503 7.07 24.93 3.75
N ILE A 504 7.08 25.63 4.90
CA ILE A 504 8.10 25.47 5.94
C ILE A 504 8.07 24.05 6.49
N TYR A 505 6.89 23.50 6.76
CA TYR A 505 6.72 22.13 7.23
C TYR A 505 7.33 21.11 6.25
N VAL A 506 7.07 21.23 4.94
CA VAL A 506 7.61 20.33 3.91
C VAL A 506 9.14 20.42 3.86
N ILE A 507 9.70 21.63 3.98
CA ILE A 507 11.15 21.83 4.04
C ILE A 507 11.73 21.17 5.29
N VAL A 508 11.10 21.34 6.45
CA VAL A 508 11.54 20.71 7.71
C VAL A 508 11.52 19.19 7.60
N VAL A 509 10.44 18.60 7.10
CA VAL A 509 10.33 17.15 6.91
C VAL A 509 11.31 16.62 5.85
N GLY A 510 11.49 17.37 4.76
CA GLY A 510 12.48 17.08 3.74
C GLY A 510 13.90 17.08 4.30
N ASN A 511 14.25 18.06 5.15
CA ASN A 511 15.54 18.14 5.83
C ASN A 511 15.79 16.94 6.75
N ILE A 512 14.78 16.55 7.55
CA ILE A 512 14.89 15.40 8.45
C ILE A 512 15.17 14.11 7.64
N THR A 513 14.45 13.93 6.54
CA THR A 513 14.59 12.74 5.69
C THR A 513 15.93 12.76 4.94
N MET A 514 16.37 13.92 4.44
CA MET A 514 17.68 14.07 3.80
C MET A 514 18.84 13.87 4.76
N ALA A 515 18.72 14.27 6.03
CA ALA A 515 19.75 14.06 7.04
C ALA A 515 20.04 12.55 7.23
N ALA A 516 18.99 11.72 7.26
CA ALA A 516 19.16 10.27 7.37
C ALA A 516 19.83 9.63 6.14
N TYR A 517 19.38 9.99 4.94
CA TYR A 517 19.95 9.46 3.70
C TYR A 517 21.36 9.96 3.42
N SER A 518 21.67 11.21 3.79
CA SER A 518 23.00 11.78 3.60
C SER A 518 24.06 11.12 4.47
N LEU A 519 23.76 10.89 5.75
CA LEU A 519 24.66 10.14 6.64
C LEU A 519 24.91 8.73 6.12
N THR A 520 23.87 8.05 5.63
CA THR A 520 23.98 6.73 5.01
C THR A 520 24.91 6.75 3.80
N ALA A 521 24.68 7.68 2.87
CA ALA A 521 25.50 7.83 1.67
C ALA A 521 26.96 8.09 2.01
N ILE A 522 27.26 8.95 3.00
CA ILE A 522 28.62 9.24 3.46
C ILE A 522 29.30 7.98 4.00
N PHE A 523 28.65 7.22 4.89
CA PHE A 523 29.28 6.05 5.49
C PHE A 523 29.49 4.91 4.49
N ILE A 524 28.52 4.66 3.62
CA ILE A 524 28.65 3.61 2.60
C ILE A 524 29.75 3.97 1.62
N THR A 525 29.78 5.21 1.11
CA THR A 525 30.83 5.62 0.15
C THR A 525 32.22 5.65 0.77
N HIS A 526 32.35 6.04 2.05
CA HIS A 526 33.61 5.92 2.81
C HIS A 526 34.07 4.46 2.92
N ALA A 527 33.17 3.56 3.33
CA ALA A 527 33.48 2.13 3.45
C ALA A 527 33.91 1.54 2.10
N CYS A 528 33.19 1.85 1.01
CA CYS A 528 33.54 1.44 -0.34
C CYS A 528 34.92 1.97 -0.77
N GLY A 529 35.24 3.23 -0.47
CA GLY A 529 36.56 3.82 -0.75
C GLY A 529 37.69 3.11 0.00
N GLN A 530 37.48 2.77 1.28
CA GLN A 530 38.44 2.02 2.08
C GLN A 530 38.65 0.59 1.57
N ILE A 531 37.58 -0.12 1.19
CA ILE A 531 37.68 -1.46 0.58
C ILE A 531 38.52 -1.39 -0.68
N LYS A 532 38.29 -0.38 -1.53
CA LYS A 532 39.06 -0.19 -2.77
C LYS A 532 40.54 0.05 -2.52
N ILE A 533 40.88 0.84 -1.51
CA ILE A 533 42.27 1.05 -1.07
C ILE A 533 42.92 -0.26 -0.61
N GLN A 534 42.19 -1.14 0.09
CA GLN A 534 42.73 -2.45 0.48
C GLN A 534 42.92 -3.39 -0.72
N THR A 535 42.00 -3.39 -1.68
CA THR A 535 42.15 -4.16 -2.92
C THR A 535 43.42 -3.76 -3.66
N LEU A 536 43.69 -2.45 -3.78
CA LEU A 536 44.92 -1.95 -4.41
C LEU A 536 46.19 -2.39 -3.66
N ARG A 537 46.18 -2.35 -2.33
CA ARG A 537 47.32 -2.82 -1.51
C ARG A 537 47.60 -4.31 -1.70
N LEU A 538 46.54 -5.12 -1.83
CA LEU A 538 46.65 -6.56 -2.12
C LEU A 538 47.21 -6.83 -3.53
N GLU A 539 46.80 -6.03 -4.52
CA GLU A 539 47.33 -6.11 -5.89
C GLU A 539 48.81 -5.73 -5.96
N ASN A 540 49.21 -4.65 -5.27
CA ASN A 540 50.61 -4.24 -5.18
C ASN A 540 51.46 -5.31 -4.48
N LEU A 541 50.96 -5.91 -3.39
CA LEU A 541 51.63 -7.03 -2.71
C LEU A 541 51.77 -8.27 -3.60
N LYS A 542 50.78 -8.57 -4.46
CA LYS A 542 50.86 -9.66 -5.42
C LYS A 542 51.95 -9.43 -6.46
N ASN A 543 52.14 -8.18 -6.88
CA ASN A 543 53.14 -7.80 -7.87
C ASN A 543 54.56 -7.73 -7.26
N GLU A 544 54.69 -7.25 -6.02
CA GLU A 544 55.96 -7.16 -5.26
C GLU A 544 56.40 -8.50 -4.65
N LYS A 545 55.52 -9.51 -4.56
CA LYS A 545 55.81 -10.87 -4.07
C LYS A 545 56.94 -11.57 -4.82
N LYS A 546 57.32 -11.06 -6.02
CA LYS A 546 58.47 -11.54 -6.79
C LYS A 546 59.82 -11.03 -6.29
N VAL A 547 59.88 -10.06 -5.37
CA VAL A 547 61.11 -9.31 -5.06
C VAL A 547 61.55 -9.36 -3.58
N LEU A 548 60.68 -9.65 -2.60
CA LEU A 548 61.08 -9.58 -1.18
C LEU A 548 60.41 -10.67 -0.31
N GLU A 549 61.13 -11.74 0.03
CA GLU A 549 60.66 -12.78 0.98
C GLU A 549 60.69 -12.31 2.44
N THR A 550 61.51 -11.31 2.78
CA THR A 550 61.65 -10.76 4.14
C THR A 550 60.82 -9.49 4.34
N GLY A 551 59.54 -9.65 4.71
CA GLY A 551 58.65 -8.51 5.02
C GLY A 551 57.18 -8.69 4.65
N ILE A 552 56.85 -9.72 3.87
CA ILE A 552 55.49 -10.05 3.42
C ILE A 552 54.53 -10.26 4.59
N GLU A 553 54.97 -10.94 5.66
CA GLU A 553 54.13 -11.19 6.83
C GLU A 553 53.71 -9.89 7.53
N SER A 554 54.64 -8.92 7.64
CA SER A 554 54.35 -7.61 8.25
C SER A 554 53.35 -6.79 7.41
N HIS A 555 53.48 -6.81 6.08
CA HIS A 555 52.58 -6.09 5.18
C HIS A 555 51.20 -6.75 5.09
N LEU A 556 51.15 -8.08 5.04
CA LEU A 556 49.91 -8.84 5.09
C LEU A 556 49.18 -8.61 6.42
N ALA A 557 49.90 -8.57 7.54
CA ALA A 557 49.32 -8.24 8.84
C ALA A 557 48.69 -6.83 8.87
N VAL A 558 49.30 -5.84 8.21
CA VAL A 558 48.72 -4.48 8.07
C VAL A 558 47.46 -4.49 7.21
N VAL A 559 47.43 -5.22 6.09
CA VAL A 559 46.25 -5.36 5.23
C VAL A 559 45.10 -6.05 5.97
N VAL A 560 45.37 -7.19 6.61
CA VAL A 560 44.36 -7.92 7.40
C VAL A 560 43.82 -7.04 8.52
N ARG A 561 44.69 -6.31 9.24
CA ARG A 561 44.28 -5.38 10.31
C ARG A 561 43.35 -4.28 9.79
N ASN A 562 43.68 -3.67 8.65
CA ASN A 562 42.84 -2.61 8.07
C ASN A 562 41.52 -3.16 7.52
N HIS A 563 41.52 -4.33 6.87
CA HIS A 563 40.30 -4.97 6.40
C HIS A 563 39.34 -5.31 7.56
N VAL A 564 39.88 -5.82 8.67
CA VAL A 564 39.11 -6.08 9.89
C VAL A 564 38.54 -4.78 10.50
N GLN A 565 39.27 -3.66 10.42
CA GLN A 565 38.76 -2.35 10.86
C GLN A 565 37.60 -1.86 9.98
N ILE A 566 37.68 -2.05 8.66
CA ILE A 566 36.61 -1.70 7.72
C ILE A 566 35.36 -2.55 7.97
N LEU A 567 35.52 -3.86 8.17
CA LEU A 567 34.39 -4.75 8.51
C LEU A 567 33.74 -4.34 9.84
N ARG A 568 34.55 -3.93 10.84
CA ARG A 568 34.04 -3.37 12.10
C ARG A 568 33.26 -2.08 11.89
N PHE A 569 33.77 -1.17 11.04
CA PHE A 569 33.09 0.07 10.69
C PHE A 569 31.77 -0.20 9.96
N ALA A 570 31.76 -1.06 8.94
CA ALA A 570 30.57 -1.44 8.19
C ALA A 570 29.51 -2.08 9.10
N LYS A 571 29.94 -2.99 10.00
CA LYS A 571 29.06 -3.59 11.00
C LYS A 571 28.48 -2.54 11.95
N ASN A 572 29.30 -1.58 12.42
CA ASN A 572 28.82 -0.48 13.25
C ASN A 572 27.79 0.40 12.53
N VAL A 573 28.04 0.74 11.26
CA VAL A 573 27.12 1.52 10.43
C VAL A 573 25.81 0.77 10.22
N GLU A 574 25.89 -0.51 9.85
CA GLU A 574 24.72 -1.39 9.68
C GLU A 574 23.90 -1.46 10.97
N THR A 575 24.54 -1.68 12.13
CA THR A 575 23.84 -1.70 13.42
C THR A 575 23.23 -0.36 13.80
N THR A 576 23.83 0.75 13.34
CA THR A 576 23.36 2.11 13.66
C THR A 576 22.22 2.57 12.75
N LEU A 577 22.03 1.98 11.56
CA LEU A 577 21.04 2.45 10.58
C LEU A 577 19.95 1.43 10.19
N ARG A 578 20.12 0.13 10.49
CA ARG A 578 19.18 -0.94 10.09
C ARG A 578 17.72 -0.62 10.42
N GLU A 579 17.48 -0.14 11.63
CA GLU A 579 16.16 0.16 12.17
C GLU A 579 15.45 1.30 11.44
N LEU A 580 16.21 2.35 11.09
CA LEU A 580 15.69 3.46 10.30
C LEU A 580 15.22 2.98 8.92
N PHE A 581 15.92 2.04 8.29
CA PHE A 581 15.51 1.47 6.99
C PHE A 581 14.33 0.53 7.08
N LEU A 582 14.20 -0.26 8.16
CA LEU A 582 13.08 -1.18 8.33
C LEU A 582 11.74 -0.42 8.40
N VAL A 583 11.69 0.65 9.21
CA VAL A 583 10.50 1.50 9.32
C VAL A 583 10.20 2.18 7.98
N GLU A 584 11.24 2.61 7.26
CA GLU A 584 11.07 3.25 5.96
C GLU A 584 10.44 2.32 4.91
N VAL A 585 10.87 1.07 4.87
CA VAL A 585 10.30 0.06 3.97
C VAL A 585 8.83 -0.22 4.33
N ILE A 586 8.49 -0.32 5.61
CA ILE A 586 7.10 -0.55 6.06
C ILE A 586 6.20 0.64 5.69
N VAL A 587 6.63 1.87 5.96
CA VAL A 587 5.85 3.07 5.63
C VAL A 587 5.71 3.24 4.11
N SER A 588 6.79 3.02 3.37
CA SER A 588 6.78 3.14 1.90
C SER A 588 5.89 2.09 1.25
N THR A 589 5.93 0.83 1.73
CA THR A 589 5.05 -0.23 1.22
C THR A 589 3.59 0.06 1.52
N LEU A 590 3.24 0.52 2.73
CA LEU A 590 1.87 0.93 3.05
C LEU A 590 1.38 2.11 2.19
N LEU A 591 2.23 3.12 1.95
CA LEU A 591 1.89 4.26 1.10
C LEU A 591 1.71 3.86 -0.36
N MET A 592 2.57 2.98 -0.88
CA MET A 592 2.48 2.43 -2.24
C MET A 592 1.24 1.58 -2.44
N CYS A 593 0.92 0.68 -1.50
CA CYS A 593 -0.30 -0.14 -1.53
C CYS A 593 -1.59 0.70 -1.56
N LEU A 594 -1.57 1.93 -1.02
CA LEU A 594 -2.72 2.83 -1.00
C LEU A 594 -2.76 3.78 -2.20
N LEU A 595 -1.60 4.12 -2.78
CA LEU A 595 -1.53 4.77 -4.09
C LEU A 595 -2.12 3.86 -5.18
N GLU A 596 -1.98 2.53 -5.02
CA GLU A 596 -2.57 1.50 -5.86
C GLU A 596 -4.10 1.35 -5.70
N TYR A 597 -4.71 1.81 -4.60
CA TYR A 597 -6.18 1.81 -4.46
C TYR A 597 -6.87 2.80 -5.43
N TYR A 598 -6.20 3.87 -5.85
CA TYR A 598 -6.70 4.85 -6.83
C TYR A 598 -6.59 4.39 -8.30
N CYS A 599 -6.30 3.10 -8.54
CA CYS A 599 -5.81 2.59 -9.82
C CYS A 599 -6.82 2.59 -11.00
N MET A 600 -8.09 2.96 -10.80
CA MET A 600 -8.98 3.18 -11.96
C MET A 600 -8.64 4.45 -12.76
N VAL A 601 -7.80 5.34 -12.21
CA VAL A 601 -7.24 6.50 -12.92
C VAL A 601 -5.89 6.16 -13.61
N MET A 602 -5.33 4.96 -13.41
CA MET A 602 -3.92 4.65 -13.74
C MET A 602 -3.58 4.47 -15.21
N CYS A 603 -4.48 4.00 -16.09
CA CYS A 603 -4.15 4.04 -17.54
C CYS A 603 -3.90 5.48 -17.98
N GLN A 604 -4.61 6.47 -17.43
CA GLN A 604 -4.38 7.89 -17.72
C GLN A 604 -3.07 8.38 -17.09
N TRP A 605 -2.78 8.01 -15.83
CA TRP A 605 -1.55 8.41 -15.15
C TRP A 605 -0.28 7.72 -15.67
N LEU A 606 -0.39 6.57 -16.35
CA LEU A 606 0.74 5.91 -17.01
C LEU A 606 0.89 6.39 -18.46
N LEU A 607 -0.20 6.54 -19.21
CA LEU A 607 -0.15 7.00 -20.61
C LEU A 607 0.20 8.49 -20.75
N LYS A 608 -0.13 9.35 -19.77
CA LYS A 608 0.18 10.79 -19.81
C LYS A 608 1.70 11.09 -19.71
N PRO A 609 2.45 10.56 -18.73
CA PRO A 609 3.90 10.76 -18.65
C PRO A 609 4.65 10.16 -19.84
N ILE A 610 4.14 9.06 -20.40
CA ILE A 610 4.70 8.37 -21.58
C ILE A 610 4.37 9.11 -22.90
N GLY A 611 3.47 10.11 -22.85
CA GLY A 611 3.08 10.94 -24.00
C GLY A 611 2.05 10.32 -24.94
N VAL A 612 1.54 9.12 -24.66
CA VAL A 612 0.63 8.39 -25.57
C VAL A 612 -0.84 8.75 -25.32
N TRP A 613 -1.18 9.33 -24.17
CA TRP A 613 -2.57 9.60 -23.77
C TRP A 613 -3.38 10.45 -24.77
N PRO A 614 -2.89 11.58 -25.32
CA PRO A 614 -3.66 12.38 -26.27
C PRO A 614 -3.97 11.69 -27.60
N PHE A 615 -3.20 10.65 -27.95
CA PHE A 615 -3.40 9.84 -29.16
C PHE A 615 -4.41 8.70 -28.97
N VAL A 616 -4.89 8.52 -27.74
CA VAL A 616 -5.88 7.51 -27.35
C VAL A 616 -7.22 8.15 -26.97
N TYR A 617 -7.28 9.46 -26.71
CA TYR A 617 -8.52 10.14 -26.30
C TYR A 617 -8.64 11.58 -26.85
N ASP A 618 -9.66 11.80 -27.68
CA ASP A 618 -9.87 12.94 -28.60
C ASP A 618 -10.30 14.28 -27.95
N ARG A 619 -10.07 14.47 -26.64
CA ARG A 619 -10.56 15.67 -25.89
C ARG A 619 -9.45 16.46 -25.19
N THR A 620 -8.27 16.53 -25.79
CA THR A 620 -7.10 17.21 -25.22
C THR A 620 -6.84 18.55 -25.88
N SER A 621 -6.29 19.50 -25.12
CA SER A 621 -5.94 20.84 -25.64
C SER A 621 -4.72 20.77 -26.56
N ARG A 622 -4.57 21.72 -27.51
CA ARG A 622 -3.40 21.80 -28.41
C ARG A 622 -2.05 21.81 -27.66
N LEU A 623 -2.04 22.38 -26.46
CA LEU A 623 -0.86 22.45 -25.59
C LEU A 623 -0.52 21.07 -25.00
N GLU A 624 -1.52 20.28 -24.62
CA GLU A 624 -1.31 18.89 -24.14
C GLU A 624 -0.80 17.98 -25.27
N GLN A 625 -1.28 18.14 -26.50
CA GLN A 625 -0.79 17.39 -27.66
C GLN A 625 0.69 17.70 -27.95
N LEU A 626 1.08 18.98 -27.92
CA LEU A 626 2.48 19.39 -28.10
C LEU A 626 3.39 18.81 -27.01
N ILE A 627 2.97 18.90 -25.74
CA ILE A 627 3.71 18.32 -24.62
C ILE A 627 3.87 16.82 -24.78
N SER A 628 2.82 16.13 -25.23
CA SER A 628 2.87 14.68 -25.46
C SER A 628 3.77 14.27 -26.62
N ILE A 629 3.82 15.04 -27.71
CA ILE A 629 4.79 14.80 -28.80
C ILE A 629 6.23 14.95 -28.30
N ILE A 630 6.50 15.98 -27.50
CA ILE A 630 7.82 16.21 -26.89
C ILE A 630 8.17 15.05 -25.95
N LEU A 631 7.23 14.61 -25.10
CA LEU A 631 7.43 13.47 -24.21
C LEU A 631 7.69 12.17 -24.98
N MET A 632 6.96 11.90 -26.06
CA MET A 632 7.20 10.71 -26.88
C MET A 632 8.57 10.73 -27.55
N ALA A 633 8.99 11.88 -28.07
CA ALA A 633 10.32 12.06 -28.65
C ALA A 633 11.43 11.82 -27.60
N MET A 634 11.26 12.33 -26.38
CA MET A 634 12.20 12.09 -25.28
C MET A 634 12.25 10.62 -24.85
N CYS A 635 11.10 9.96 -24.72
CA CYS A 635 11.04 8.53 -24.37
C CYS A 635 11.67 7.65 -25.45
N PHE A 636 11.37 7.90 -26.72
CA PHE A 636 11.95 7.16 -27.85
C PHE A 636 13.45 7.38 -27.95
N SER A 637 13.93 8.61 -27.77
CA SER A 637 15.37 8.91 -27.77
C SER A 637 16.12 8.18 -26.65
N SER A 638 15.50 8.02 -25.48
CA SER A 638 16.09 7.33 -24.33
C SER A 638 16.19 5.81 -24.56
N LEU A 639 15.23 5.23 -25.27
CA LEU A 639 15.27 3.80 -25.65
C LEU A 639 16.31 3.54 -26.75
N LEU A 640 16.38 4.42 -27.77
CA LEU A 640 17.40 4.34 -28.83
C LEU A 640 18.82 4.51 -28.30
N PHE A 641 19.00 5.37 -27.29
CA PHE A 641 20.27 5.55 -26.60
C PHE A 641 20.80 4.24 -26.00
N ILE A 642 19.93 3.27 -25.71
CA ILE A 642 20.31 1.92 -25.24
C ILE A 642 20.51 0.95 -26.39
N ILE A 643 19.57 0.89 -27.33
CA ILE A 643 19.57 -0.11 -28.39
C ILE A 643 20.76 0.07 -29.33
N LEU A 644 21.10 1.30 -29.73
CA LEU A 644 22.13 1.54 -30.74
C LEU A 644 23.54 1.17 -30.25
N PRO A 645 24.02 1.64 -29.08
CA PRO A 645 25.36 1.29 -28.60
C PRO A 645 25.48 -0.18 -28.22
N SER A 646 24.44 -0.76 -27.59
CA SER A 646 24.46 -2.16 -27.18
C SER A 646 24.31 -3.14 -28.34
N GLY A 647 23.50 -2.81 -29.34
CA GLY A 647 23.43 -3.58 -30.58
C GLY A 647 24.77 -3.59 -31.32
N HIS A 648 25.39 -2.40 -31.48
CA HIS A 648 26.71 -2.29 -32.10
C HIS A 648 27.75 -3.16 -31.37
N HIS A 649 27.75 -3.12 -30.03
CA HIS A 649 28.68 -3.90 -29.23
C HIS A 649 28.48 -5.42 -29.35
N ILE A 650 27.24 -5.90 -29.29
CA ILE A 650 26.93 -7.33 -29.42
C ILE A 650 27.31 -7.89 -30.80
N PHE A 651 26.97 -7.17 -31.86
CA PHE A 651 27.17 -7.67 -33.23
C PHE A 651 28.62 -7.50 -33.73
N PHE A 652 29.25 -6.35 -33.47
CA PHE A 652 30.52 -5.97 -34.12
C PHE A 652 31.75 -5.99 -33.20
N VAL A 653 31.59 -5.76 -31.90
CA VAL A 653 32.73 -5.61 -30.98
C VAL A 653 33.03 -6.89 -30.21
N GLU A 654 31.99 -7.48 -29.63
CA GLU A 654 32.16 -8.65 -28.78
C GLU A 654 32.51 -9.89 -29.62
N LYS A 655 33.43 -10.73 -29.15
CA LYS A 655 33.81 -11.98 -29.83
C LYS A 655 33.41 -13.21 -29.03
N ASP A 656 33.20 -13.07 -27.71
CA ASP A 656 32.76 -14.17 -26.86
C ASP A 656 31.27 -14.47 -27.06
N MET A 657 30.98 -15.65 -27.63
CA MET A 657 29.62 -16.12 -27.87
C MET A 657 28.80 -16.23 -26.57
N HIS A 658 29.44 -16.57 -25.45
CA HIS A 658 28.76 -16.68 -24.15
C HIS A 658 28.36 -15.29 -23.62
N LEU A 659 29.19 -14.26 -23.83
CA LEU A 659 28.88 -12.89 -23.43
C LEU A 659 27.83 -12.25 -24.37
N LYS A 660 27.87 -12.55 -25.68
CA LYS A 660 26.82 -12.13 -26.64
C LYS A 660 25.45 -12.63 -26.23
N VAL A 661 25.35 -13.92 -25.91
CA VAL A 661 24.09 -14.54 -25.47
C VAL A 661 23.58 -13.91 -24.16
N LYS A 662 24.49 -13.54 -23.25
CA LYS A 662 24.15 -12.92 -21.96
C LYS A 662 23.52 -11.55 -22.12
N LEU A 663 24.02 -10.78 -23.09
CA LEU A 663 23.55 -9.44 -23.39
C LEU A 663 22.29 -9.42 -24.26
N LEU A 664 22.03 -10.51 -25.00
CA LEU A 664 20.86 -10.65 -25.85
C LEU A 664 19.55 -10.63 -25.05
N GLY A 665 19.52 -11.14 -23.81
CA GLY A 665 18.33 -11.11 -22.96
C GLY A 665 17.88 -9.68 -22.62
N PRO A 666 18.67 -8.88 -21.88
CA PRO A 666 18.30 -7.51 -21.49
C PRO A 666 18.11 -6.55 -22.67
N VAL A 667 18.92 -6.68 -23.72
CA VAL A 667 18.80 -5.85 -24.94
C VAL A 667 17.59 -6.27 -25.77
N GLY A 668 17.30 -7.57 -25.83
CA GLY A 668 16.09 -8.10 -26.44
C GLY A 668 14.82 -7.60 -25.76
N PHE A 669 14.80 -7.53 -24.43
CA PHE A 669 13.70 -6.92 -23.68
C PHE A 669 13.52 -5.44 -24.02
N CYS A 670 14.62 -4.68 -24.11
CA CYS A 670 14.57 -3.27 -24.50
C CYS A 670 14.06 -3.05 -25.93
N LEU A 671 14.50 -3.88 -26.86
CA LEU A 671 14.03 -3.87 -28.24
C LEU A 671 12.52 -4.19 -28.32
N SER A 672 12.07 -5.23 -27.61
CA SER A 672 10.66 -5.63 -27.58
C SER A 672 9.77 -4.54 -26.96
N SER A 673 10.17 -3.96 -25.82
CA SER A 673 9.45 -2.82 -25.23
C SER A 673 9.39 -1.62 -26.16
N THR A 674 10.43 -1.35 -26.95
CA THR A 674 10.42 -0.27 -27.96
C THR A 674 9.46 -0.57 -29.11
N ILE A 675 9.40 -1.82 -29.58
CA ILE A 675 8.44 -2.26 -30.59
C ILE A 675 7.00 -2.10 -30.07
N LYS A 676 6.72 -2.52 -28.82
CA LYS A 676 5.42 -2.34 -28.17
C LYS A 676 5.06 -0.87 -28.02
N TYR A 677 6.03 -0.02 -27.69
CA TYR A 677 5.85 1.43 -27.58
C TYR A 677 5.42 2.05 -28.91
N CYS A 678 6.08 1.70 -30.01
CA CYS A 678 5.69 2.13 -31.36
C CYS A 678 4.28 1.66 -31.71
N TYR A 679 3.94 0.40 -31.45
CA TYR A 679 2.60 -0.13 -31.74
C TYR A 679 1.51 0.55 -30.90
N LEU A 680 1.74 0.84 -29.62
CA LEU A 680 0.81 1.58 -28.78
C LEU A 680 0.52 2.99 -29.33
N GLY A 681 1.54 3.68 -29.86
CA GLY A 681 1.38 4.97 -30.53
C GLY A 681 0.64 4.87 -31.87
N MET A 682 1.06 3.94 -32.75
CA MET A 682 0.47 3.78 -34.09
C MET A 682 -0.96 3.26 -34.08
N LYS A 683 -1.31 2.39 -33.12
CA LYS A 683 -2.64 1.79 -32.97
C LYS A 683 -3.57 2.59 -32.06
N GLY A 684 -3.21 3.84 -31.71
CA GLY A 684 -4.00 4.70 -30.84
C GLY A 684 -5.49 4.80 -31.21
N VAL A 685 -5.80 4.90 -32.51
CA VAL A 685 -7.16 4.94 -33.05
C VAL A 685 -7.98 3.68 -32.71
N PHE A 686 -7.37 2.50 -32.77
CA PHE A 686 -8.05 1.24 -32.43
C PHE A 686 -8.30 1.14 -30.92
N PHE A 687 -7.33 1.55 -30.10
CA PHE A 687 -7.49 1.61 -28.65
C PHE A 687 -8.58 2.61 -28.24
N GLU A 688 -8.63 3.76 -28.90
CA GLU A 688 -9.68 4.75 -28.71
C GLU A 688 -11.06 4.18 -29.04
N GLN A 689 -11.22 3.53 -30.20
CA GLN A 689 -12.47 2.88 -30.57
C GLN A 689 -12.89 1.84 -29.53
N CYS A 690 -11.95 1.04 -29.03
CA CYS A 690 -12.22 0.05 -28.02
C CYS A 690 -12.64 0.68 -26.69
N ILE A 691 -11.97 1.75 -26.25
CA ILE A 691 -12.31 2.48 -25.01
C ILE A 691 -13.68 3.14 -25.15
N LYS A 692 -13.97 3.79 -26.28
CA LYS A 692 -15.30 4.37 -26.56
C LYS A 692 -16.38 3.30 -26.59
N HIS A 693 -16.08 2.10 -27.09
CA HIS A 693 -17.02 0.96 -27.06
C HIS A 693 -17.30 0.51 -25.63
N VAL A 694 -16.26 0.31 -24.80
CA VAL A 694 -16.41 -0.02 -23.37
C VAL A 694 -17.21 1.06 -22.63
N GLU A 695 -16.94 2.34 -22.91
CA GLU A 695 -17.65 3.47 -22.31
C GLU A 695 -19.12 3.49 -22.73
N LYS A 696 -19.40 3.25 -24.02
CA LYS A 696 -20.76 3.14 -24.56
C LYS A 696 -21.51 2.00 -23.92
N ASP A 697 -20.92 0.81 -23.83
CA ASP A 697 -21.51 -0.35 -23.17
C ASP A 697 -21.86 -0.06 -21.71
N TRP A 698 -20.94 0.59 -20.99
CA TRP A 698 -21.17 0.96 -19.60
C TRP A 698 -22.33 1.96 -19.43
N LYS A 699 -22.52 2.85 -20.41
CA LYS A 699 -23.65 3.80 -20.46
C LYS A 699 -24.96 3.14 -20.87
N MET A 700 -24.92 2.14 -21.74
CA MET A 700 -26.10 1.44 -22.27
C MET A 700 -26.71 0.44 -21.28
N VAL A 701 -25.92 -0.09 -20.33
CA VAL A 701 -26.42 -1.05 -19.34
C VAL A 701 -27.25 -0.35 -18.25
N GLN A 702 -28.57 -0.34 -18.46
CA GLN A 702 -29.55 0.18 -17.49
C GLN A 702 -29.99 -0.87 -16.45
N ASP A 703 -29.95 -2.16 -16.81
CA ASP A 703 -30.37 -3.23 -15.89
C ASP A 703 -29.35 -3.41 -14.74
N PRO A 704 -29.79 -3.30 -13.47
CA PRO A 704 -28.91 -3.44 -12.31
C PRO A 704 -28.27 -4.84 -12.18
N SER A 705 -28.90 -5.90 -12.69
CA SER A 705 -28.36 -7.26 -12.66
C SER A 705 -27.13 -7.40 -13.58
N TYR A 706 -27.21 -6.87 -14.79
CA TYR A 706 -26.11 -6.84 -15.75
C TYR A 706 -24.98 -5.91 -15.28
N ARG A 707 -25.31 -4.79 -14.62
CA ARG A 707 -24.31 -3.89 -14.02
C ARG A 707 -23.49 -4.56 -12.92
N ILE A 708 -24.08 -5.46 -12.13
CA ILE A 708 -23.34 -6.25 -11.13
C ILE A 708 -22.32 -7.18 -11.80
N ILE A 709 -22.70 -7.83 -12.92
CA ILE A 709 -21.81 -8.68 -13.70
C ILE A 709 -20.63 -7.86 -14.24
N MET A 710 -20.89 -6.70 -14.84
CA MET A 710 -19.82 -5.81 -15.31
C MET A 710 -18.88 -5.36 -14.19
N LEU A 711 -19.40 -4.99 -13.02
CA LEU A 711 -18.60 -4.61 -11.85
C LEU A 711 -17.73 -5.74 -11.32
N LYS A 712 -18.22 -6.99 -11.37
CA LYS A 712 -17.46 -8.19 -11.01
C LYS A 712 -16.22 -8.33 -11.91
N TYR A 713 -16.40 -8.28 -13.23
CA TYR A 713 -15.29 -8.40 -14.18
C TYR A 713 -14.34 -7.21 -14.16
N ALA A 714 -14.84 -5.99 -13.96
CA ALA A 714 -13.99 -4.81 -13.74
C ALA A 714 -13.13 -4.93 -12.45
N THR A 715 -13.61 -5.66 -11.44
CA THR A 715 -12.83 -5.94 -10.21
C THR A 715 -11.76 -7.00 -10.46
N ILE A 716 -12.06 -8.04 -11.25
CA ILE A 716 -11.08 -9.05 -11.67
C ILE A 716 -9.96 -8.41 -12.48
N SER A 717 -10.31 -7.56 -13.46
CA SER A 717 -9.36 -6.79 -14.26
C SER A 717 -8.39 -5.98 -13.40
N ARG A 718 -8.92 -5.23 -12.43
CA ARG A 718 -8.11 -4.42 -11.50
C ARG A 718 -7.12 -5.26 -10.69
N LYS A 719 -7.53 -6.43 -10.21
CA LYS A 719 -6.65 -7.34 -9.47
C LYS A 719 -5.51 -7.89 -10.35
N LEU A 720 -5.80 -8.26 -11.59
CA LEU A 720 -4.80 -8.73 -12.55
C LEU A 720 -3.78 -7.64 -12.86
N ILE A 721 -4.24 -6.41 -13.09
CA ILE A 721 -3.37 -5.25 -13.36
C ILE A 721 -2.42 -4.98 -12.19
N ILE A 722 -2.94 -4.99 -10.95
CA ILE A 722 -2.12 -4.77 -9.75
C ILE A 722 -1.04 -5.85 -9.63
N MET A 723 -1.40 -7.11 -9.81
CA MET A 723 -0.46 -8.23 -9.75
C MET A 723 0.66 -8.08 -10.80
N CYS A 724 0.31 -7.72 -12.04
CA CYS A 724 1.28 -7.50 -13.12
C CYS A 724 2.22 -6.31 -12.83
N ALA A 725 1.68 -5.18 -12.38
CA ALA A 725 2.45 -3.98 -12.10
C ALA A 725 3.45 -4.21 -10.95
N VAL A 726 3.00 -4.79 -9.84
CA VAL A 726 3.87 -5.09 -8.70
C VAL A 726 5.02 -6.00 -9.14
N PHE A 727 4.74 -7.06 -9.88
CA PHE A 727 5.77 -8.02 -10.31
C PHE A 727 6.79 -7.37 -11.27
N LEU A 728 6.33 -6.61 -12.27
CA LEU A 728 7.20 -5.98 -13.27
C LEU A 728 8.09 -4.89 -12.68
N TYR A 729 7.55 -3.99 -11.85
CA TYR A 729 8.35 -2.91 -11.25
C TYR A 729 9.29 -3.42 -10.17
N THR A 730 8.85 -4.32 -9.29
CA THR A 730 9.72 -4.83 -8.22
C THR A 730 10.81 -5.75 -8.76
N GLY A 731 10.46 -6.68 -9.64
CA GLY A 731 11.42 -7.60 -10.27
C GLY A 731 12.33 -6.89 -11.28
N GLY A 732 11.77 -6.01 -12.11
CA GLY A 732 12.52 -5.30 -13.13
C GLY A 732 13.49 -4.26 -12.56
N MET A 733 13.03 -3.39 -11.65
CA MET A 733 13.90 -2.35 -11.08
C MET A 733 15.00 -2.93 -10.20
N SER A 734 14.75 -4.05 -9.52
CA SER A 734 15.81 -4.73 -8.75
C SER A 734 16.92 -5.27 -9.66
N TYR A 735 16.63 -5.69 -10.90
CA TYR A 735 17.66 -6.07 -11.87
C TYR A 735 18.55 -4.88 -12.28
N HIS A 736 17.97 -3.73 -12.61
CA HIS A 736 18.75 -2.56 -13.04
C HIS A 736 19.53 -1.87 -11.92
N THR A 737 19.06 -1.99 -10.67
CA THR A 737 19.68 -1.34 -9.51
C THR A 737 20.56 -2.30 -8.72
N VAL A 738 19.98 -3.39 -8.18
CA VAL A 738 20.64 -4.29 -7.22
C VAL A 738 21.73 -5.14 -7.87
N MET A 739 21.51 -5.67 -9.08
CA MET A 739 22.51 -6.50 -9.77
C MET A 739 23.81 -5.74 -10.06
N GLN A 740 23.74 -4.45 -10.39
CA GLN A 740 24.92 -3.65 -10.70
C GLN A 740 25.81 -3.43 -9.47
N PHE A 741 25.22 -3.34 -8.29
CA PHE A 741 25.97 -3.23 -7.02
C PHE A 741 26.47 -4.58 -6.49
N LEU A 742 25.82 -5.70 -6.85
CA LEU A 742 26.22 -7.05 -6.43
C LEU A 742 27.25 -7.72 -7.36
N SER A 743 27.37 -7.26 -8.61
CA SER A 743 28.31 -7.80 -9.59
C SER A 743 29.75 -7.41 -9.23
N LYS A 744 30.62 -8.41 -9.03
CA LYS A 744 32.04 -8.19 -8.67
C LYS A 744 32.80 -7.46 -9.79
N GLU A 745 33.59 -6.46 -9.42
CA GLU A 745 34.56 -5.80 -10.31
C GLU A 745 35.49 -6.86 -10.95
N LYS A 746 35.50 -6.98 -12.28
CA LYS A 746 36.51 -7.78 -12.97
C LYS A 746 37.77 -6.93 -13.16
N VAL A 747 38.87 -7.38 -12.56
CA VAL A 747 40.20 -6.80 -12.73
C VAL A 747 40.87 -7.52 -13.90
N ASN A 748 41.15 -6.82 -14.99
CA ASN A 748 42.00 -7.34 -16.06
C ASN A 748 43.02 -6.24 -16.45
N ASN A 749 44.31 -6.55 -16.32
CA ASN A 749 45.47 -5.73 -16.70
C ASN A 749 45.34 -4.20 -16.47
N ASN A 750 45.44 -3.78 -15.20
CA ASN A 750 45.57 -2.39 -14.71
C ASN A 750 44.31 -1.50 -14.71
N TYR A 751 43.12 -1.99 -15.10
CA TYR A 751 41.86 -1.22 -14.98
C TYR A 751 40.77 -2.00 -14.23
N THR A 752 40.01 -1.30 -13.38
CA THR A 752 38.83 -1.84 -12.69
C THR A 752 37.55 -1.33 -13.33
N PHE A 753 36.76 -2.24 -13.90
CA PHE A 753 35.51 -1.92 -14.59
C PHE A 753 34.32 -1.91 -13.62
N LYS A 754 33.61 -0.78 -13.58
CA LYS A 754 32.25 -0.70 -13.04
C LYS A 754 31.28 -1.29 -14.08
N PRO A 755 30.54 -2.35 -13.74
CA PRO A 755 29.59 -2.94 -14.68
C PRO A 755 28.44 -1.98 -14.94
N LEU A 756 27.99 -1.95 -16.20
CA LEU A 756 26.76 -1.31 -16.65
C LEU A 756 25.78 -2.42 -17.06
N THR A 757 24.48 -2.16 -16.92
CA THR A 757 23.43 -3.10 -17.36
C THR A 757 23.48 -3.33 -18.86
N TYR A 758 23.82 -2.29 -19.61
CA TYR A 758 23.98 -2.30 -21.06
C TYR A 758 25.41 -1.87 -21.42
N LEU A 759 26.10 -2.70 -22.21
CA LEU A 759 27.47 -2.46 -22.67
C LEU A 759 27.46 -1.77 -24.05
N GLY A 760 28.58 -1.16 -24.46
CA GLY A 760 28.76 -0.64 -25.83
C GLY A 760 28.96 0.87 -25.98
N TYR A 761 29.07 1.59 -24.87
CA TYR A 761 29.27 3.05 -24.87
C TYR A 761 30.75 3.45 -24.90
N ASP A 762 31.68 2.52 -24.65
CA ASP A 762 33.13 2.75 -24.58
C ASP A 762 33.73 3.43 -25.84
N PRO A 763 33.24 3.20 -27.07
CA PRO A 763 33.72 3.91 -28.25
C PRO A 763 33.31 5.40 -28.31
N PHE A 764 32.25 5.78 -27.61
CA PHE A 764 31.66 7.13 -27.66
C PHE A 764 31.98 7.96 -26.41
N PHE A 765 32.04 7.29 -25.25
CA PHE A 765 32.18 7.91 -23.95
C PHE A 765 33.11 7.07 -23.08
N ASP A 766 33.94 7.73 -22.26
CA ASP A 766 34.64 7.03 -21.17
C ASP A 766 33.64 6.67 -20.08
N THR A 767 33.06 5.46 -20.21
CA THR A 767 32.03 4.92 -19.31
C THR A 767 32.51 4.73 -17.89
N GLN A 768 33.82 4.76 -17.65
CA GLN A 768 34.41 4.54 -16.33
C GLN A 768 34.74 5.88 -15.63
N SER A 769 34.65 7.00 -16.35
CA SER A 769 34.79 8.35 -15.81
C SER A 769 33.51 8.83 -15.11
N SER A 770 33.67 9.50 -13.96
CA SER A 770 32.59 10.24 -13.29
C SER A 770 32.64 11.69 -13.78
N PRO A 771 31.55 12.31 -14.27
CA PRO A 771 30.13 11.96 -14.06
C PRO A 771 29.47 11.08 -15.14
N THR A 772 30.22 10.68 -16.17
CA THR A 772 29.69 10.00 -17.37
C THR A 772 29.01 8.68 -17.04
N TYR A 773 29.62 7.87 -16.16
CA TYR A 773 29.03 6.62 -15.66
C TYR A 773 27.67 6.86 -15.00
N GLU A 774 27.57 7.83 -14.10
CA GLU A 774 26.36 8.15 -13.36
C GLU A 774 25.25 8.64 -14.29
N ILE A 775 25.59 9.45 -15.30
CA ILE A 775 24.64 9.92 -16.31
C ILE A 775 24.10 8.73 -17.11
N ILE A 776 24.97 7.84 -17.60
CA ILE A 776 24.56 6.66 -18.38
C ILE A 776 23.71 5.72 -17.51
N PHE A 777 24.08 5.50 -16.24
CA PHE A 777 23.32 4.70 -15.30
C PHE A 777 21.94 5.28 -15.01
N CYS A 778 21.84 6.60 -14.75
CA CYS A 778 20.56 7.28 -14.57
C CYS A 778 19.69 7.19 -15.84
N MET A 779 20.29 7.30 -17.02
CA MET A 779 19.59 7.09 -18.30
C MET A 779 19.10 5.65 -18.45
N HIS A 780 19.86 4.65 -18.02
CA HIS A 780 19.42 3.24 -18.00
C HIS A 780 18.26 3.00 -17.05
N CYS A 781 18.28 3.59 -15.85
CA CYS A 781 17.16 3.51 -14.90
C CYS A 781 15.91 4.22 -15.43
N PHE A 782 16.08 5.39 -16.06
CA PHE A 782 14.97 6.13 -16.67
C PHE A 782 14.34 5.34 -17.83
N ALA A 783 15.17 4.76 -18.71
CA ALA A 783 14.69 3.88 -19.76
C ALA A 783 14.03 2.61 -19.21
N ALA A 784 14.54 2.03 -18.12
CA ALA A 784 13.91 0.89 -17.45
C ALA A 784 12.50 1.22 -16.95
N MET A 785 12.31 2.40 -16.34
CA MET A 785 10.99 2.89 -15.96
C MET A 785 10.05 3.02 -17.18
N ILE A 786 10.56 3.53 -18.32
CA ILE A 786 9.78 3.59 -19.57
C ILE A 786 9.40 2.19 -20.04
N MET A 787 10.34 1.24 -20.11
CA MET A 787 10.09 -0.13 -20.57
C MET A 787 9.01 -0.83 -19.72
N TYR A 788 9.13 -0.76 -18.39
CA TYR A 788 8.14 -1.39 -17.49
C TYR A 788 6.79 -0.70 -17.53
N SER A 789 6.77 0.62 -17.71
CA SER A 789 5.51 1.36 -17.89
C SER A 789 4.80 0.94 -19.18
N VAL A 790 5.53 0.83 -20.30
CA VAL A 790 5.00 0.38 -21.59
C VAL A 790 4.41 -1.03 -21.51
N THR A 791 5.16 -1.97 -20.94
CA THR A 791 4.70 -3.36 -20.77
C THR A 791 3.48 -3.45 -19.83
N THR A 792 3.48 -2.68 -18.74
CA THR A 792 2.33 -2.63 -17.81
C THR A 792 1.08 -2.07 -18.47
N VAL A 793 1.21 -1.02 -19.30
CA VAL A 793 0.09 -0.44 -20.06
C VAL A 793 -0.49 -1.44 -21.06
N ALA A 794 0.37 -2.16 -21.80
CA ALA A 794 -0.07 -3.19 -22.74
C ALA A 794 -0.91 -4.28 -22.05
N TYR A 795 -0.42 -4.81 -20.92
CA TYR A 795 -1.16 -5.81 -20.14
C TYR A 795 -2.42 -5.26 -19.51
N SER A 796 -2.42 -3.99 -19.10
CA SER A 796 -3.61 -3.35 -18.53
C SER A 796 -4.72 -3.21 -19.55
N LEU A 797 -4.39 -2.76 -20.77
CA LEU A 797 -5.36 -2.67 -21.87
C LEU A 797 -5.91 -4.06 -22.22
N ALA A 798 -5.04 -5.07 -22.34
CA ALA A 798 -5.47 -6.46 -22.60
C ALA A 798 -6.41 -6.98 -21.50
N ALA A 799 -6.03 -6.82 -20.23
CA ALA A 799 -6.85 -7.25 -19.11
C ALA A 799 -8.20 -6.53 -19.05
N ILE A 800 -8.27 -5.23 -19.37
CA ILE A 800 -9.53 -4.47 -19.41
C ILE A 800 -10.43 -5.00 -20.52
N PHE A 801 -9.93 -5.12 -21.76
CA PHE A 801 -10.76 -5.52 -22.89
C PHE A 801 -11.22 -6.98 -22.78
N VAL A 802 -10.33 -7.90 -22.44
CA VAL A 802 -10.68 -9.33 -22.32
C VAL A 802 -11.71 -9.54 -21.21
N THR A 803 -11.51 -8.94 -20.04
CA THR A 803 -12.49 -9.09 -18.94
C THR A 803 -13.82 -8.41 -19.24
N HIS A 804 -13.82 -7.29 -19.99
CA HIS A 804 -15.05 -6.67 -20.48
C HIS A 804 -15.80 -7.58 -21.45
N ILE A 805 -15.10 -8.19 -22.42
CA ILE A 805 -15.69 -9.20 -23.32
C ILE A 805 -16.28 -10.36 -22.52
N CYS A 806 -15.54 -10.92 -21.56
CA CYS A 806 -16.06 -11.99 -20.70
C CYS A 806 -17.31 -11.56 -19.92
N GLY A 807 -17.33 -10.31 -19.43
CA GLY A 807 -18.50 -9.74 -18.75
C GLY A 807 -19.71 -9.61 -19.67
N GLN A 808 -19.50 -9.16 -20.91
CA GLN A 808 -20.56 -9.05 -21.91
C GLN A 808 -21.09 -10.41 -22.36
N ILE A 809 -20.22 -11.40 -22.58
CA ILE A 809 -20.63 -12.78 -22.89
C ILE A 809 -21.49 -13.34 -21.75
N GLN A 810 -21.07 -13.16 -20.50
CA GLN A 810 -21.84 -13.60 -19.34
C GLN A 810 -23.23 -12.94 -19.28
N ILE A 811 -23.33 -11.65 -19.63
CA ILE A 811 -24.61 -10.94 -19.72
C ILE A 811 -25.50 -11.57 -20.79
N GLN A 812 -24.95 -11.89 -21.97
CA GLN A 812 -25.71 -12.56 -23.04
C GLN A 812 -26.15 -13.97 -22.64
N THR A 813 -25.30 -14.74 -21.96
CA THR A 813 -25.67 -16.06 -21.42
C THR A 813 -26.87 -15.94 -20.47
N THR A 814 -26.86 -14.95 -19.58
CA THR A 814 -27.98 -14.70 -18.66
C THR A 814 -29.25 -14.23 -19.40
N ARG A 815 -29.13 -13.40 -20.44
CA ARG A 815 -30.27 -13.01 -21.28
C ARG A 815 -30.89 -14.19 -22.00
N LEU A 816 -30.06 -15.09 -22.53
CA LEU A 816 -30.51 -16.30 -23.22
C LEU A 816 -31.24 -17.25 -22.26
N GLN A 817 -30.72 -17.46 -21.05
CA GLN A 817 -31.39 -18.24 -20.00
C GLN A 817 -32.77 -17.65 -19.64
N ASN A 818 -32.82 -16.33 -19.42
CA ASN A 818 -34.08 -15.64 -19.11
C ASN A 818 -35.10 -15.73 -20.27
N LEU A 819 -34.65 -15.80 -21.52
CA LEU A 819 -35.52 -15.98 -22.69
C LEU A 819 -36.12 -17.39 -22.73
N VAL A 820 -35.32 -18.41 -22.43
CA VAL A 820 -35.78 -19.82 -22.36
C VAL A 820 -36.80 -20.01 -21.23
N GLU A 821 -36.62 -19.31 -20.11
CA GLU A 821 -37.51 -19.39 -18.94
C GLU A 821 -38.83 -18.59 -19.11
N ASN A 822 -38.88 -17.57 -19.97
CA ASN A 822 -40.05 -16.67 -20.14
C ASN A 822 -40.88 -16.94 -21.43
N LYS A 823 -41.10 -18.20 -21.82
CA LYS A 823 -41.83 -18.56 -23.06
C LYS A 823 -43.28 -18.04 -23.15
N ASP A 824 -43.90 -17.60 -22.05
CA ASP A 824 -45.34 -17.30 -21.99
C ASP A 824 -45.73 -15.81 -22.20
N LYS A 825 -44.79 -14.89 -22.42
CA LYS A 825 -45.10 -13.46 -22.61
C LYS A 825 -44.83 -12.97 -24.03
N LYS A 826 -45.93 -12.84 -24.79
CA LYS A 826 -46.00 -12.23 -26.12
C LYS A 826 -45.73 -10.72 -26.01
N ASN A 827 -44.48 -10.29 -26.23
CA ASN A 827 -44.11 -8.87 -26.35
C ASN A 827 -43.52 -8.59 -27.75
N ASN A 828 -43.88 -7.43 -28.30
CA ASN A 828 -43.75 -7.02 -29.72
C ASN A 828 -42.35 -6.57 -30.20
N CYS A 829 -41.27 -7.14 -29.69
CA CYS A 829 -39.95 -7.07 -30.35
C CYS A 829 -39.28 -8.42 -30.17
N ASP A 830 -38.72 -9.01 -31.24
CA ASP A 830 -37.99 -10.27 -31.16
C ASP A 830 -36.82 -10.12 -30.17
N PRO A 831 -36.93 -10.60 -28.91
CA PRO A 831 -35.89 -10.39 -27.91
C PRO A 831 -34.65 -11.22 -28.28
N PHE A 832 -34.85 -12.26 -29.10
CA PHE A 832 -33.81 -13.03 -29.74
C PHE A 832 -33.02 -12.21 -30.76
N ALA A 833 -33.66 -11.37 -31.57
CA ALA A 833 -32.97 -10.50 -32.52
C ALA A 833 -32.06 -9.49 -31.82
N LEU A 834 -32.46 -8.98 -30.64
CA LEU A 834 -31.61 -8.12 -29.82
C LEU A 834 -30.41 -8.87 -29.22
N ILE A 835 -30.60 -10.11 -28.75
CA ILE A 835 -29.50 -10.95 -28.24
C ILE A 835 -28.50 -11.26 -29.36
N VAL A 836 -28.98 -11.62 -30.55
CA VAL A 836 -28.14 -11.87 -31.72
C VAL A 836 -27.40 -10.61 -32.14
N HIS A 837 -28.08 -9.46 -32.21
CA HIS A 837 -27.45 -8.18 -32.53
C HIS A 837 -26.34 -7.83 -31.54
N ASP A 838 -26.60 -7.90 -30.23
CA ASP A 838 -25.62 -7.57 -29.21
C ASP A 838 -24.46 -8.58 -29.17
N HIS A 839 -24.71 -9.86 -29.45
CA HIS A 839 -23.65 -10.87 -29.60
C HIS A 839 -22.75 -10.56 -30.81
N VAL A 840 -23.33 -10.17 -31.94
CA VAL A 840 -22.59 -9.73 -33.13
C VAL A 840 -21.74 -8.49 -32.83
N GLU A 841 -22.24 -7.54 -32.05
CA GLU A 841 -21.46 -6.38 -31.59
C GLU A 841 -20.28 -6.80 -30.69
N ILE A 842 -20.48 -7.76 -29.78
CA ILE A 842 -19.39 -8.32 -28.94
C ILE A 842 -18.33 -8.99 -29.80
N LEU A 843 -18.72 -9.75 -30.83
CA LEU A 843 -17.79 -10.38 -31.77
C LEU A 843 -17.01 -9.33 -32.57
N ARG A 844 -17.69 -8.26 -33.02
CA ARG A 844 -17.03 -7.14 -33.72
C ARG A 844 -16.05 -6.41 -32.80
N PHE A 845 -16.42 -6.18 -31.55
CA PHE A 845 -15.53 -5.62 -30.53
C PHE A 845 -14.34 -6.54 -30.24
N SER A 846 -14.56 -7.85 -30.12
CA SER A 846 -13.49 -8.84 -29.94
C SER A 846 -12.49 -8.81 -31.10
N LYS A 847 -12.98 -8.71 -32.35
CA LYS A 847 -12.11 -8.56 -33.53
C LYS A 847 -11.30 -7.27 -33.50
N ASN A 848 -11.90 -6.16 -33.08
CA ASN A 848 -11.18 -4.88 -32.93
C ASN A 848 -10.09 -4.96 -31.83
N VAL A 849 -10.39 -5.64 -30.71
CA VAL A 849 -9.43 -5.88 -29.62
C VAL A 849 -8.29 -6.78 -30.08
N GLU A 850 -8.59 -7.85 -30.82
CA GLU A 850 -7.59 -8.72 -31.42
C GLU A 850 -6.67 -7.92 -32.35
N GLU A 851 -7.21 -7.11 -33.25
CA GLU A 851 -6.42 -6.30 -34.17
C GLU A 851 -5.60 -5.21 -33.47
N ALA A 852 -6.09 -4.66 -32.36
CA ALA A 852 -5.37 -3.69 -31.54
C ALA A 852 -4.18 -4.34 -30.79
N LEU A 853 -4.33 -5.57 -30.32
CA LEU A 853 -3.34 -6.26 -29.48
C LEU A 853 -2.44 -7.24 -30.25
N ARG A 854 -2.79 -7.63 -31.48
CA ARG A 854 -2.12 -8.70 -32.25
C ARG A 854 -0.60 -8.56 -32.27
N GLU A 855 -0.10 -7.41 -32.70
CA GLU A 855 1.34 -7.19 -32.84
C GLU A 855 2.05 -7.09 -31.48
N ILE A 856 1.38 -6.55 -30.47
CA ILE A 856 1.90 -6.45 -29.09
C ILE A 856 2.04 -7.85 -28.48
N CYS A 857 1.01 -8.69 -28.61
CA CYS A 857 1.01 -10.07 -28.13
C CYS A 857 2.03 -10.94 -28.89
N LEU A 858 2.16 -10.74 -30.21
CA LEU A 858 3.14 -11.46 -31.01
C LEU A 858 4.58 -11.12 -30.60
N ALA A 859 4.87 -9.83 -30.38
CA ALA A 859 6.16 -9.40 -29.85
C ALA A 859 6.46 -10.04 -28.48
N GLU A 860 5.47 -10.11 -27.59
CA GLU A 860 5.59 -10.73 -26.26
C GLU A 860 5.90 -12.22 -26.32
N ILE A 861 5.22 -12.96 -27.20
CA ILE A 861 5.39 -14.42 -27.34
C ILE A 861 6.79 -14.73 -27.87
N ILE A 862 7.24 -14.01 -28.91
CA ILE A 862 8.58 -14.17 -29.48
C ILE A 862 9.64 -13.89 -28.42
N GLU A 863 9.52 -12.77 -27.71
CA GLU A 863 10.44 -12.39 -26.65
C GLU A 863 10.50 -13.42 -25.52
N SER A 864 9.34 -13.82 -24.99
CA SER A 864 9.25 -14.80 -23.90
C SER A 864 9.86 -16.14 -24.29
N THR A 865 9.65 -16.57 -25.53
CA THR A 865 10.24 -17.80 -26.07
C THR A 865 11.76 -17.69 -26.14
N ILE A 866 12.29 -16.56 -26.66
CA ILE A 866 13.74 -16.34 -26.73
C ILE A 866 14.35 -16.31 -25.32
N ILE A 867 13.78 -15.56 -24.37
CA ILE A 867 14.31 -15.46 -23.00
C ILE A 867 14.30 -16.82 -22.30
N MET A 868 13.22 -17.60 -22.44
CA MET A 868 13.13 -18.93 -21.86
C MET A 868 14.16 -19.89 -22.47
N CYS A 869 14.32 -19.90 -23.80
CA CYS A 869 15.33 -20.70 -24.48
C CYS A 869 16.76 -20.34 -24.03
N LEU A 870 17.06 -19.05 -23.85
CA LEU A 870 18.36 -18.59 -23.38
C LEU A 870 18.61 -18.96 -21.91
N LEU A 871 17.61 -18.81 -21.05
CA LEU A 871 17.69 -19.21 -19.64
C LEU A 871 17.99 -20.70 -19.49
N GLU A 872 17.37 -21.53 -20.32
CA GLU A 872 17.62 -22.97 -20.32
C GLU A 872 19.01 -23.34 -20.84
N TYR A 873 19.47 -22.67 -21.89
CA TYR A 873 20.86 -22.79 -22.35
C TYR A 873 21.84 -22.53 -21.19
N TYR A 874 21.61 -21.50 -20.36
CA TYR A 874 22.41 -21.24 -19.16
C TYR A 874 22.35 -22.36 -18.11
N CYS A 875 21.17 -22.91 -17.85
CA CYS A 875 21.00 -24.05 -16.94
C CYS A 875 21.73 -25.30 -17.47
N MET A 876 21.73 -25.52 -18.79
CA MET A 876 22.44 -26.63 -19.43
C MET A 876 23.97 -26.46 -19.37
N THR A 877 24.50 -25.25 -19.53
CA THR A 877 25.95 -24.99 -19.40
C THR A 877 26.47 -25.33 -17.99
N CYS A 878 25.68 -25.12 -16.94
CA CYS A 878 26.04 -25.56 -15.58
C CYS A 878 26.18 -27.09 -15.45
N SER A 879 25.37 -27.86 -16.19
CA SER A 879 25.46 -29.34 -16.22
C SER A 879 26.71 -29.82 -16.99
N GLN A 880 27.12 -29.11 -18.04
CA GLN A 880 28.33 -29.44 -18.82
C GLN A 880 29.63 -29.36 -18.00
N ILE A 881 29.68 -28.57 -16.92
CA ILE A 881 30.84 -28.51 -16.01
C ILE A 881 31.17 -29.89 -15.45
N GLY A 882 30.16 -30.73 -15.19
CA GLY A 882 30.34 -32.10 -14.72
C GLY A 882 30.99 -33.01 -15.75
N ILE A 883 30.52 -32.94 -16.99
CA ILE A 883 31.01 -33.76 -18.12
C ILE A 883 32.46 -33.36 -18.44
N ILE A 884 32.74 -32.06 -18.55
CA ILE A 884 34.11 -31.56 -18.81
C ILE A 884 35.06 -31.93 -17.67
N SER A 885 34.59 -31.86 -16.41
CA SER A 885 35.41 -32.25 -15.25
C SER A 885 35.73 -33.74 -15.22
N TYR A 886 34.85 -34.58 -15.77
CA TYR A 886 35.07 -36.01 -15.92
C TYR A 886 36.01 -36.35 -17.09
N GLU A 887 35.93 -35.60 -18.20
CA GLU A 887 36.76 -35.79 -19.41
C GLU A 887 38.18 -35.24 -19.29
N ILE A 888 38.48 -34.42 -18.27
CA ILE A 888 39.86 -34.03 -17.96
C ILE A 888 40.68 -35.29 -17.64
N ASN A 889 41.94 -35.35 -18.09
CA ASN A 889 42.88 -36.43 -17.77
C ASN A 889 43.27 -36.44 -16.28
N TRP A 890 42.29 -36.64 -15.40
CA TRP A 890 42.39 -36.55 -13.94
C TRP A 890 43.42 -37.53 -13.38
N TYR A 891 43.65 -38.65 -14.06
CA TYR A 891 44.67 -39.65 -13.74
C TYR A 891 46.12 -39.15 -13.91
N LYS A 892 46.34 -37.98 -14.55
CA LYS A 892 47.65 -37.31 -14.67
C LYS A 892 47.85 -36.19 -13.64
N LEU A 893 46.86 -35.89 -12.81
CA LEU A 893 46.94 -34.82 -11.82
C LEU A 893 47.48 -35.32 -10.46
N PRO A 894 48.16 -34.46 -9.67
CA PRO A 894 48.53 -34.79 -8.30
C PRO A 894 47.29 -35.18 -7.48
N ALA A 895 47.40 -36.21 -6.64
CA ALA A 895 46.27 -36.82 -5.91
C ALA A 895 45.37 -35.79 -5.18
N LYS A 896 45.97 -34.75 -4.58
CA LYS A 896 45.23 -33.68 -3.90
C LYS A 896 44.31 -32.89 -4.83
N LYS A 897 44.72 -32.64 -6.08
CA LYS A 897 43.92 -31.92 -7.09
C LYS A 897 42.88 -32.82 -7.77
N ALA A 898 43.18 -34.12 -7.92
CA ALA A 898 42.23 -35.10 -8.46
C ALA A 898 41.05 -35.34 -7.49
N HIS A 899 41.31 -35.33 -6.18
CA HIS A 899 40.27 -35.45 -5.15
C HIS A 899 39.28 -34.27 -5.16
N ASP A 900 39.76 -33.04 -5.42
CA ASP A 900 38.91 -31.85 -5.50
C ASP A 900 37.92 -31.90 -6.70
N LEU A 901 38.25 -32.62 -7.77
CA LEU A 901 37.37 -32.82 -8.94
C LEU A 901 36.17 -33.73 -8.64
N ILE A 902 36.30 -34.68 -7.70
CA ILE A 902 35.21 -35.60 -7.32
C ILE A 902 34.03 -34.79 -6.75
N LEU A 903 34.31 -33.84 -5.86
CA LEU A 903 33.29 -32.96 -5.29
C LEU A 903 32.59 -32.14 -6.37
N LEU A 904 33.35 -31.64 -7.36
CA LEU A 904 32.82 -30.84 -8.45
C LEU A 904 31.91 -31.66 -9.39
N ILE A 905 32.29 -32.90 -9.69
CA ILE A 905 31.47 -33.86 -10.45
C ILE A 905 30.20 -34.22 -9.65
N SER A 906 30.31 -34.53 -8.35
CA SER A 906 29.15 -34.87 -7.51
C SER A 906 28.16 -33.70 -7.37
N ILE A 907 28.63 -32.45 -7.27
CA ILE A 907 27.75 -31.27 -7.22
C ILE A 907 27.07 -31.04 -8.58
N SER A 908 27.78 -31.25 -9.69
CA SER A 908 27.24 -31.05 -11.04
C SER A 908 26.15 -32.07 -11.45
N GLN A 909 26.07 -33.23 -10.79
CA GLN A 909 25.00 -34.22 -10.98
C GLN A 909 23.62 -33.72 -10.51
N TYR A 910 23.59 -32.61 -9.75
CA TYR A 910 22.37 -31.95 -9.28
C TYR A 910 22.29 -30.53 -9.83
N PRO A 911 21.94 -30.34 -11.13
CA PRO A 911 21.84 -29.01 -11.71
C PRO A 911 20.78 -28.18 -10.95
N PRO A 912 21.02 -26.89 -10.71
CA PRO A 912 20.07 -26.03 -10.02
C PRO A 912 18.76 -25.94 -10.83
N LYS A 913 17.67 -26.48 -10.27
CA LYS A 913 16.34 -26.40 -10.85
C LYS A 913 15.60 -25.18 -10.31
N LEU A 914 15.21 -24.27 -11.20
CA LEU A 914 14.31 -23.18 -10.86
C LEU A 914 12.87 -23.71 -10.84
N THR A 915 12.18 -23.56 -9.71
CA THR A 915 10.79 -24.00 -9.56
C THR A 915 9.87 -22.81 -9.28
N ALA A 916 8.74 -22.75 -9.97
CA ALA A 916 7.66 -21.83 -9.65
C ALA A 916 6.89 -22.36 -8.44
N GLY A 917 7.12 -21.74 -7.27
CA GLY A 917 6.43 -22.08 -6.03
C GLY A 917 6.64 -23.50 -5.52
N LYS A 918 7.71 -24.21 -5.96
CA LYS A 918 7.92 -25.67 -5.78
C LYS A 918 6.84 -26.58 -6.40
N ILE A 919 5.94 -26.03 -7.21
CA ILE A 919 4.84 -26.78 -7.83
C ILE A 919 5.23 -27.20 -9.25
N ILE A 920 6.02 -26.38 -9.94
CA ILE A 920 6.36 -26.58 -11.35
C ILE A 920 7.86 -26.29 -11.58
N ASP A 921 8.59 -27.23 -12.17
CA ASP A 921 9.96 -27.02 -12.68
C ASP A 921 9.90 -26.11 -13.92
N LEU A 922 10.66 -25.01 -13.94
CA LEU A 922 10.75 -24.13 -15.11
C LEU A 922 11.77 -24.72 -16.11
N SER A 923 11.27 -25.41 -17.15
CA SER A 923 12.06 -26.13 -18.18
C SER A 923 11.41 -26.06 -19.58
N PHE A 924 12.14 -26.41 -20.66
CA PHE A 924 11.54 -26.53 -22.01
C PHE A 924 10.34 -27.46 -22.01
N ASN A 925 10.44 -28.57 -21.27
CA ASN A 925 9.40 -29.59 -21.22
C ASN A 925 8.12 -29.02 -20.63
N THR A 926 8.23 -28.21 -19.58
CA THR A 926 7.09 -27.54 -18.96
C THR A 926 6.52 -26.46 -19.86
N PHE A 927 7.36 -25.64 -20.52
CA PHE A 927 6.90 -24.62 -21.48
C PHE A 927 6.22 -25.27 -22.70
N SER A 928 6.82 -26.32 -23.27
CA SER A 928 6.27 -27.14 -24.35
C SER A 928 4.94 -27.76 -23.92
N SER A 929 4.84 -28.28 -22.70
CA SER A 929 3.58 -28.77 -22.15
C SER A 929 2.56 -27.65 -22.04
N VAL A 930 2.88 -26.47 -21.50
CA VAL A 930 1.95 -25.33 -21.42
C VAL A 930 1.46 -24.91 -22.80
N VAL A 931 2.37 -24.73 -23.77
CA VAL A 931 2.02 -24.37 -25.15
C VAL A 931 1.18 -25.47 -25.81
N LYS A 932 1.55 -26.75 -25.66
CA LYS A 932 0.75 -27.88 -26.14
C LYS A 932 -0.62 -27.88 -25.51
N THR A 933 -0.74 -27.71 -24.20
CA THR A 933 -2.02 -27.65 -23.49
C THR A 933 -2.86 -26.46 -23.97
N SER A 934 -2.27 -25.28 -24.17
CA SER A 934 -2.95 -24.11 -24.71
C SER A 934 -3.46 -24.34 -26.15
N VAL A 935 -2.65 -24.93 -27.03
CA VAL A 935 -3.03 -25.26 -28.41
C VAL A 935 -4.07 -26.39 -28.45
N ILE A 936 -3.95 -27.41 -27.60
CA ILE A 936 -4.95 -28.48 -27.45
C ILE A 936 -6.27 -27.88 -26.98
N TYR A 937 -6.25 -26.98 -26.00
CA TYR A 937 -7.45 -26.31 -25.48
C TYR A 937 -8.09 -25.40 -26.54
N LEU A 938 -7.27 -24.68 -27.32
CA LEU A 938 -7.73 -23.88 -28.45
C LEU A 938 -8.35 -24.73 -29.55
N ASN A 939 -7.74 -25.88 -29.88
CA ASN A 939 -8.30 -26.83 -30.83
C ASN A 939 -9.59 -27.46 -30.32
N LEU A 940 -9.68 -27.76 -29.01
CA LEU A 940 -10.88 -28.29 -28.38
C LEU A 940 -12.02 -27.26 -28.38
N LEU A 941 -11.72 -25.99 -28.13
CA LEU A 941 -12.67 -24.88 -28.28
C LEU A 941 -13.12 -24.73 -29.75
N ARG A 942 -12.20 -24.90 -30.70
CA ARG A 942 -12.49 -24.82 -32.14
C ARG A 942 -13.38 -25.97 -32.61
N THR A 943 -13.12 -27.21 -32.19
CA THR A 943 -13.99 -28.37 -32.52
C THR A 943 -15.32 -28.38 -31.78
N VAL A 944 -15.50 -27.53 -30.76
CA VAL A 944 -16.79 -27.30 -30.10
C VAL A 944 -17.55 -26.11 -30.72
N THR A 945 -16.88 -25.32 -31.58
CA THR A 945 -17.47 -24.18 -32.30
C THR A 945 -17.71 -24.42 -33.78
N ASP A 946 -17.13 -25.45 -34.38
CA ASP A 946 -17.62 -26.13 -35.59
C ASP A 946 -18.69 -27.17 -35.21
#